data_AF-A0A1H7CFL8-F1
#
_entry.id   AF-A0A1H7CFL8-F1
#
_cell.length_a   1.000
_cell.length_b   1.000
_cell.length_c   1.000
_cell.angle_alpha   90.00
_cell.angle_beta   90.00
_cell.angle_gamma   90.00
#
_symmetry.space_group_name_H-M   'P 1'
#
loop_
_entity.id
_entity.type
_entity.pdbx_description
1 polymer ?
#
loop_
_entity_poly.entity_id
_entity_poly.type
_entity_poly.pdbx_seq_one_letter_code
_entity_poly.pdbx_strand_id
1 'polypeptide(L)'
;MRKIVQKQIMDMIPAIWDGVQYIQTAKPNGAVQVLDDCLLAMETLQESFRSGLSPQRFLYYKQYYDQVVLAMKQLKDKGDTENQIIGIYNGLDKMLSDITHEAEVKVEILFLPYKASMWDSLESIWLAAKDDSKCDAYVMPIPYCDRNPDGSPAEWYCEADLFPEYVPVTDFNQYDIAKRKPDVIYIHNPYDEYNRVTSVDPKYYSSELKKNTDMLVYVPYFVVGDFLGEHFCQTPGVVNADRVILESEAVKRLYELYYPGGKAPENKFLALGSPKFDKVLNSTRADFKLPAKWQVLMQGKKVILYNTSLAAMLQKPSETNEKLKYVLSIFKNRKDVVLWWRPHPLIKATMQSMHPEIFHEYESIEREYKAVAWGIYDNSADLNRAIAWSDAYYGDRSSVVSLYKVTGKPVLIEDMSILSEPKSYMLSFSDIESDGEKTWFIPSLLNGLFELDLVTGKLNFLALFPNEILNDRYKHILIKKIKNRLLIAPWYSSVLMEYDLIENTFREITLQITKNLYPAFGEVFRIIGMVQYKNYVFLFGLQQAIVRYNLNTRKCEYYTKWFKLIEAEFTKEKVFCLLNSFFSHDSKIFFFLQQTNGILEFDMKTTKARLHRVGNIENSYNGMVFDGRFYWLIDDRKGKIIKWNYKDGLIEENQEILRPFIQQNMTLKKTLFRDEALILFMDSDINNDGIILAVRLSNNKIISWEKLGDIGCSFVKETSDGSVLVLETLNGILRKFDENINISKNFRMNISSCLLNQLKDKEFISISSNNTFYEDCSIQKLIGFIEHTIRLNNKENKQCSILKTDAGRKYIFLK
;
A
#
# COMPACT_ATOMS: atom_id res chain seq x y z
N MET A 1 38.45 -15.67 -21.67
CA MET A 1 37.62 -16.24 -22.77
C MET A 1 36.18 -15.85 -22.56
N ARG A 2 35.41 -15.55 -23.61
CA ARG A 2 33.97 -15.26 -23.48
C ARG A 2 33.15 -16.54 -23.41
N LYS A 3 32.08 -16.56 -22.62
CA LYS A 3 31.23 -17.75 -22.45
C LYS A 3 30.58 -18.23 -23.74
N ILE A 4 30.19 -17.33 -24.65
CA ILE A 4 29.73 -17.72 -25.98
C ILE A 4 30.79 -18.50 -26.80
N VAL A 5 32.08 -18.13 -26.66
CA VAL A 5 33.19 -18.85 -27.32
C VAL A 5 33.42 -20.20 -26.66
N GLN A 6 33.31 -20.29 -25.33
CA GLN A 6 33.32 -21.57 -24.61
C GLN A 6 32.21 -22.51 -25.13
N LYS A 7 30.98 -22.01 -25.28
CA LYS A 7 29.84 -22.78 -25.81
C LYS A 7 30.12 -23.27 -27.23
N GLN A 8 30.65 -22.42 -28.11
CA GLN A 8 31.06 -22.81 -29.47
C GLN A 8 32.11 -23.93 -29.46
N ILE A 9 33.11 -23.85 -28.58
CA ILE A 9 34.11 -24.92 -28.41
C ILE A 9 33.44 -26.23 -27.95
N MET A 10 32.54 -26.14 -26.97
CA MET A 10 31.80 -27.29 -26.43
C MET A 10 30.85 -27.92 -27.44
N ASP A 11 30.31 -27.16 -28.39
CA ASP A 11 29.46 -27.68 -29.48
C ASP A 11 30.32 -28.30 -30.61
N MET A 12 31.52 -27.76 -30.85
CA MET A 12 32.44 -28.25 -31.88
C MET A 12 33.08 -29.60 -31.53
N ILE A 13 33.45 -29.82 -30.27
CA ILE A 13 34.14 -31.07 -29.87
C ILE A 13 33.27 -32.32 -30.15
N PRO A 14 31.98 -32.38 -29.78
CA PRO A 14 31.10 -33.49 -30.16
C PRO A 14 30.91 -33.64 -31.67
N ALA A 15 30.87 -32.54 -32.44
CA ALA A 15 30.78 -32.63 -33.89
C ALA A 15 32.03 -33.30 -34.50
N ILE A 16 33.22 -32.98 -33.97
CA ILE A 16 34.48 -33.64 -34.36
C ILE A 16 34.47 -35.10 -33.92
N TRP A 17 33.95 -35.39 -32.73
CA TRP A 17 33.78 -36.74 -32.21
C TRP A 17 32.93 -37.62 -33.14
N ASP A 18 31.76 -37.13 -33.54
CA ASP A 18 30.84 -37.80 -34.46
C ASP A 18 31.48 -38.00 -35.83
N GLY A 19 32.27 -37.03 -36.31
CA GLY A 19 33.05 -37.15 -37.55
C GLY A 19 34.08 -38.29 -37.48
N VAL A 20 34.79 -38.42 -36.36
CA VAL A 20 35.75 -39.51 -36.12
C VAL A 20 35.04 -40.87 -36.01
N GLN A 21 33.87 -40.92 -35.38
CA GLN A 21 33.05 -42.14 -35.32
C GLN A 21 32.56 -42.56 -36.72
N TYR A 22 32.14 -41.61 -37.56
CA TYR A 22 31.75 -41.88 -38.94
C TYR A 22 32.89 -42.52 -39.74
N ILE A 23 34.12 -42.03 -39.58
CA ILE A 23 35.32 -42.55 -40.25
C ILE A 23 35.54 -44.04 -39.98
N GLN A 24 35.18 -44.55 -38.79
CA GLN A 24 35.30 -45.98 -38.45
C GLN A 24 34.44 -46.91 -39.31
N THR A 25 33.35 -46.39 -39.88
CA THR A 25 32.32 -47.20 -40.57
C THR A 25 32.15 -46.83 -42.05
N ALA A 26 32.79 -45.75 -42.51
CA ALA A 26 32.62 -45.19 -43.85
C ALA A 26 33.54 -45.83 -44.92
N LYS A 27 33.13 -45.74 -46.19
CA LYS A 27 33.96 -46.14 -47.33
C LYS A 27 35.14 -45.16 -47.51
N PRO A 28 36.30 -45.59 -48.06
CA PRO A 28 37.56 -44.84 -48.03
C PRO A 28 37.48 -43.38 -48.51
N ASN A 29 36.75 -43.11 -49.60
CA ASN A 29 36.67 -41.75 -50.17
C ASN A 29 35.84 -40.78 -49.31
N GLY A 30 34.83 -41.25 -48.58
CA GLY A 30 34.02 -40.42 -47.68
C GLY A 30 34.71 -40.16 -46.34
N ALA A 31 35.56 -41.10 -45.89
CA ALA A 31 36.33 -40.97 -44.65
C ALA A 31 37.41 -39.88 -44.73
N VAL A 32 38.07 -39.72 -45.88
CA VAL A 32 39.13 -38.71 -46.07
C VAL A 32 38.57 -37.29 -46.00
N GLN A 33 37.43 -37.02 -46.64
CA GLN A 33 36.80 -35.70 -46.64
C GLN A 33 36.35 -35.29 -45.23
N VAL A 34 35.69 -36.19 -44.49
CA VAL A 34 35.25 -35.91 -43.12
C VAL A 34 36.43 -35.69 -42.18
N LEU A 35 37.56 -36.38 -42.40
CA LEU A 35 38.79 -36.17 -41.64
C LEU A 35 39.41 -34.79 -41.92
N ASP A 36 39.37 -34.33 -43.17
CA ASP A 36 39.81 -32.98 -43.54
C ASP A 36 38.92 -31.89 -42.92
N ASP A 37 37.61 -32.11 -42.89
CA ASP A 37 36.65 -31.23 -42.20
C ASP A 37 36.92 -31.19 -40.67
N CYS A 38 37.23 -32.34 -40.07
CA CYS A 38 37.63 -32.42 -38.66
C CYS A 38 38.93 -31.65 -38.37
N LEU A 39 39.93 -31.76 -39.24
CA LEU A 39 41.18 -31.01 -39.12
C LEU A 39 40.96 -29.50 -39.21
N LEU A 40 40.08 -29.03 -40.11
CA LEU A 40 39.71 -27.63 -40.21
C LEU A 40 38.96 -27.13 -38.97
N ALA A 41 38.04 -27.95 -38.43
CA ALA A 41 37.35 -27.65 -37.18
C ALA A 41 38.34 -27.54 -36.00
N MET A 42 39.36 -28.41 -35.96
CA MET A 42 40.44 -28.32 -34.98
C MET A 42 41.21 -26.99 -35.12
N GLU A 43 41.57 -26.53 -36.32
CA GLU A 43 42.23 -25.22 -36.51
C GLU A 43 41.39 -24.06 -35.92
N THR A 44 40.08 -24.09 -36.13
CA THR A 44 39.14 -23.11 -35.57
C THR A 44 39.09 -23.17 -34.03
N LEU A 45 39.12 -24.38 -33.44
CA LEU A 45 39.25 -24.56 -32.00
C LEU A 45 40.54 -23.94 -31.45
N GLN A 46 41.67 -24.16 -32.12
CA GLN A 46 42.96 -23.63 -31.69
C GLN A 46 42.96 -22.10 -31.65
N GLU A 47 42.42 -21.46 -32.68
CA GLU A 47 42.33 -19.99 -32.72
C GLU A 47 41.38 -19.46 -31.64
N SER A 48 40.31 -20.18 -31.33
CA SER A 48 39.39 -19.83 -30.23
C SER A 48 40.08 -19.92 -28.86
N PHE A 49 40.90 -20.94 -28.63
CA PHE A 49 41.73 -21.02 -27.43
C PHE A 49 42.79 -19.92 -27.39
N ARG A 50 43.46 -19.64 -28.52
CA ARG A 50 44.53 -18.63 -28.61
C ARG A 50 44.05 -17.22 -28.35
N SER A 51 42.93 -16.84 -28.96
CA SER A 51 42.33 -15.51 -28.82
C SER A 51 41.56 -15.36 -27.50
N GLY A 52 41.06 -16.46 -26.94
CA GLY A 52 40.21 -16.47 -25.75
C GLY A 52 40.97 -16.60 -24.43
N LEU A 53 42.12 -17.26 -24.38
CA LEU A 53 42.83 -17.59 -23.13
C LEU A 53 44.15 -16.84 -22.98
N SER A 54 44.65 -16.78 -21.75
CA SER A 54 46.01 -16.36 -21.46
C SER A 54 47.02 -17.27 -22.18
N PRO A 55 48.23 -16.77 -22.49
CA PRO A 55 49.25 -17.58 -23.15
C PRO A 55 49.56 -18.90 -22.42
N GLN A 56 49.51 -18.89 -21.08
CA GLN A 56 49.77 -20.09 -20.26
C GLN A 56 48.64 -21.12 -20.39
N ARG A 57 47.37 -20.69 -20.30
CA ARG A 57 46.23 -21.59 -20.49
C ARG A 57 46.11 -22.05 -21.94
N PHE A 58 46.41 -21.22 -22.93
CA PHE A 58 46.48 -21.65 -24.33
C PHE A 58 47.51 -22.77 -24.53
N LEU A 59 48.72 -22.64 -23.98
CA LEU A 59 49.75 -23.70 -24.06
C LEU A 59 49.28 -25.01 -23.42
N TYR A 60 48.51 -24.94 -22.33
CA TYR A 60 47.90 -26.11 -21.71
C TYR A 60 46.94 -26.85 -22.65
N TYR A 61 46.04 -26.16 -23.35
CA TYR A 61 45.15 -26.82 -24.33
C TYR A 61 45.90 -27.24 -25.59
N LYS A 62 46.92 -26.49 -25.99
CA LYS A 62 47.74 -26.78 -27.18
C LYS A 62 48.38 -28.17 -27.13
N GLN A 63 48.77 -28.66 -25.95
CA GLN A 63 49.36 -30.00 -25.85
C GLN A 63 48.39 -31.11 -26.27
N TYR A 64 47.10 -31.00 -25.90
CA TYR A 64 46.06 -31.96 -26.26
C TYR A 64 45.63 -31.77 -27.71
N TYR A 65 45.53 -30.52 -28.16
CA TYR A 65 45.31 -30.19 -29.56
C TYR A 65 46.37 -30.83 -30.48
N ASP A 66 47.66 -30.63 -30.17
CA ASP A 66 48.77 -31.14 -30.98
C ASP A 66 48.76 -32.67 -31.02
N GLN A 67 48.40 -33.33 -29.91
CA GLN A 67 48.20 -34.79 -29.85
C GLN A 67 47.06 -35.26 -30.76
N VAL A 68 45.88 -34.62 -30.67
CA VAL A 68 44.71 -34.97 -31.50
C VAL A 68 45.01 -34.76 -32.99
N VAL A 69 45.60 -33.63 -33.37
CA VAL A 69 45.94 -33.35 -34.77
C VAL A 69 47.01 -34.31 -35.30
N LEU A 70 48.01 -34.66 -34.50
CA LEU A 70 49.01 -35.66 -34.88
C LEU A 70 48.34 -37.02 -35.13
N ALA A 71 47.45 -37.44 -34.23
CA ALA A 71 46.72 -38.69 -34.35
C ALA A 71 45.80 -38.72 -35.59
N MET A 72 45.09 -37.62 -35.88
CA MET A 72 44.30 -37.46 -37.09
C MET A 72 45.14 -37.56 -38.37
N LYS A 73 46.33 -36.94 -38.41
CA LYS A 73 47.25 -37.06 -39.56
C LYS A 73 47.79 -38.48 -39.72
N GLN A 74 48.13 -39.15 -38.63
CA GLN A 74 48.60 -40.54 -38.67
C GLN A 74 47.50 -41.51 -39.10
N LEU A 75 46.25 -41.26 -38.69
CA LEU A 75 45.08 -41.98 -39.16
C LEU A 75 44.90 -41.85 -40.68
N LYS A 76 45.21 -40.67 -41.24
CA LYS A 76 45.20 -40.40 -42.69
C LYS A 76 46.30 -41.16 -43.45
N ASP A 77 47.51 -41.26 -42.87
CA ASP A 77 48.70 -41.75 -43.58
C ASP A 77 48.98 -43.26 -43.43
N LYS A 78 48.70 -43.86 -42.25
CA LYS A 78 49.23 -45.20 -41.89
C LYS A 78 48.17 -46.28 -41.62
N GLY A 79 46.88 -45.93 -41.54
CA GLY A 79 45.79 -46.89 -41.38
C GLY A 79 45.77 -47.71 -40.08
N ASP A 80 46.64 -47.43 -39.10
CA ASP A 80 46.52 -47.99 -37.74
C ASP A 80 45.38 -47.29 -37.00
N THR A 81 44.21 -47.92 -37.03
CA THR A 81 42.93 -47.29 -36.72
C THR A 81 42.63 -47.21 -35.23
N GLU A 82 43.04 -48.16 -34.41
CA GLU A 82 42.49 -48.27 -33.05
C GLU A 82 43.19 -47.33 -32.05
N ASN A 83 44.52 -47.37 -31.98
CA ASN A 83 45.29 -46.54 -31.04
C ASN A 83 45.16 -45.04 -31.32
N GLN A 84 45.10 -44.65 -32.60
CA GLN A 84 44.96 -43.25 -33.00
C GLN A 84 43.59 -42.70 -32.66
N ILE A 85 42.53 -43.50 -32.87
CA ILE A 85 41.17 -43.08 -32.53
C ILE A 85 41.01 -42.94 -31.02
N ILE A 86 41.53 -43.87 -30.23
CA ILE A 86 41.56 -43.76 -28.75
C ILE A 86 42.30 -42.47 -28.32
N GLY A 87 43.43 -42.16 -28.97
CA GLY A 87 44.20 -40.94 -28.71
C GLY A 87 43.43 -39.65 -29.03
N ILE A 88 42.75 -39.60 -30.17
CA ILE A 88 41.87 -38.49 -30.56
C ILE A 88 40.79 -38.30 -29.51
N TYR A 89 40.12 -39.39 -29.15
CA TYR A 89 39.03 -39.41 -28.22
C TYR A 89 39.41 -38.94 -26.81
N ASN A 90 40.49 -39.50 -26.24
CA ASN A 90 41.00 -39.05 -24.94
C ASN A 90 41.40 -37.57 -24.95
N GLY A 91 41.98 -37.08 -26.04
CA GLY A 91 42.36 -35.68 -26.18
C GLY A 91 41.14 -34.75 -26.24
N LEU A 92 40.13 -35.11 -27.03
CA LEU A 92 38.86 -34.38 -27.15
C LEU A 92 38.10 -34.37 -25.82
N ASP A 93 37.96 -35.52 -25.15
CA ASP A 93 37.30 -35.64 -23.85
C ASP A 93 37.99 -34.81 -22.78
N LYS A 94 39.34 -34.82 -22.76
CA LYS A 94 40.12 -34.03 -21.83
C LYS A 94 39.90 -32.54 -22.06
N MET A 95 39.94 -32.08 -23.32
CA MET A 95 39.66 -30.69 -23.66
C MET A 95 38.23 -30.29 -23.27
N LEU A 96 37.24 -31.14 -23.55
CA LEU A 96 35.83 -30.88 -23.24
C LEU A 96 35.56 -30.80 -21.73
N SER A 97 36.09 -31.75 -20.96
CA SER A 97 35.99 -31.77 -19.50
C SER A 97 36.59 -30.52 -18.87
N ASP A 98 37.78 -30.13 -19.32
CA ASP A 98 38.51 -29.00 -18.73
C ASP A 98 37.93 -27.65 -19.16
N ILE A 99 37.55 -27.50 -20.43
CA ILE A 99 36.99 -26.23 -20.93
C ILE A 99 35.65 -25.91 -20.28
N THR A 100 34.88 -26.94 -19.90
CA THR A 100 33.61 -26.78 -19.15
C THR A 100 33.81 -26.06 -17.82
N HIS A 101 34.97 -26.23 -17.19
CA HIS A 101 35.30 -25.68 -15.88
C HIS A 101 36.43 -24.63 -15.93
N GLU A 102 36.69 -24.06 -17.11
CA GLU A 102 37.78 -23.12 -17.32
C GLU A 102 37.58 -21.83 -16.52
N ALA A 103 38.56 -21.50 -15.66
CA ALA A 103 38.50 -20.36 -14.76
C ALA A 103 38.61 -19.01 -15.47
N GLU A 104 39.25 -18.98 -16.64
CA GLU A 104 39.38 -17.77 -17.45
C GLU A 104 38.13 -17.47 -18.31
N VAL A 105 37.07 -18.28 -18.22
CA VAL A 105 35.80 -17.99 -18.92
C VAL A 105 35.03 -16.93 -18.16
N LYS A 106 34.58 -15.91 -18.89
CA LYS A 106 33.82 -14.78 -18.37
C LYS A 106 32.48 -14.62 -19.07
N VAL A 107 31.50 -14.15 -18.31
CA VAL A 107 30.19 -13.71 -18.78
C VAL A 107 30.29 -12.27 -19.26
N GLU A 108 29.96 -12.02 -20.52
CA GLU A 108 29.91 -10.68 -21.09
C GLU A 108 28.53 -10.04 -20.86
N ILE A 109 28.51 -8.91 -20.15
CA ILE A 109 27.28 -8.21 -19.75
C ILE A 109 27.29 -6.81 -20.36
N LEU A 110 26.23 -6.45 -21.08
CA LEU A 110 26.08 -5.14 -21.72
C LEU A 110 24.91 -4.37 -21.10
N PHE A 111 25.17 -3.18 -20.57
CA PHE A 111 24.17 -2.25 -20.05
C PHE A 111 23.89 -1.15 -21.08
N LEU A 112 22.61 -0.94 -21.42
CA LEU A 112 22.17 0.01 -22.45
C LEU A 112 21.30 1.13 -21.87
N PRO A 113 21.88 2.06 -21.06
CA PRO A 113 21.13 3.21 -20.62
C PRO A 113 20.94 4.22 -21.76
N TYR A 114 19.83 4.95 -21.81
CA TYR A 114 19.63 6.03 -22.80
C TYR A 114 19.66 7.43 -22.18
N LYS A 115 19.51 7.53 -20.85
CA LYS A 115 19.59 8.79 -20.09
C LYS A 115 20.47 8.65 -18.86
N ALA A 116 21.40 9.58 -18.66
CA ALA A 116 22.32 9.61 -17.53
C ALA A 116 21.59 9.83 -16.20
N SER A 117 20.55 10.68 -16.20
CA SER A 117 19.70 10.93 -15.02
C SER A 117 18.93 9.70 -14.51
N MET A 118 18.84 8.65 -15.32
CA MET A 118 18.16 7.39 -14.99
C MET A 118 19.16 6.25 -14.71
N TRP A 119 20.47 6.54 -14.67
CA TRP A 119 21.52 5.53 -14.46
C TRP A 119 21.40 4.79 -13.13
N ASP A 120 20.85 5.45 -12.10
CA ASP A 120 20.57 4.88 -10.78
C ASP A 120 19.65 3.63 -10.82
N SER A 121 19.00 3.35 -11.94
CA SER A 121 18.21 2.14 -12.18
C SER A 121 19.02 0.90 -12.60
N LEU A 122 20.29 1.07 -12.97
CA LEU A 122 21.19 -0.01 -13.39
C LEU A 122 22.51 -0.05 -12.60
N GLU A 123 22.86 1.06 -11.93
CA GLU A 123 24.16 1.28 -11.30
C GLU A 123 24.60 0.17 -10.34
N SER A 124 23.74 -0.26 -9.40
CA SER A 124 24.12 -1.28 -8.41
C SER A 124 24.33 -2.66 -9.04
N ILE A 125 23.59 -2.98 -10.10
CA ILE A 125 23.77 -4.21 -10.89
C ILE A 125 25.11 -4.17 -11.62
N TRP A 126 25.42 -3.03 -12.24
CA TRP A 126 26.70 -2.84 -12.92
C TRP A 126 27.89 -2.90 -11.95
N LEU A 127 27.79 -2.27 -10.76
CA LEU A 127 28.82 -2.34 -9.73
C LEU A 127 29.10 -3.80 -9.32
N ALA A 128 28.04 -4.58 -9.06
CA ALA A 128 28.18 -5.99 -8.73
C ALA A 128 28.82 -6.80 -9.87
N ALA A 129 28.47 -6.52 -11.12
CA ALA A 129 29.08 -7.17 -12.28
C ALA A 129 30.54 -6.75 -12.51
N LYS A 130 30.89 -5.49 -12.26
CA LYS A 130 32.25 -4.97 -12.36
C LYS A 130 33.19 -5.60 -11.33
N ASP A 131 32.68 -5.85 -10.12
CA ASP A 131 33.47 -6.40 -9.02
C ASP A 131 33.63 -7.93 -9.10
N ASP A 132 32.87 -8.61 -9.97
CA ASP A 132 33.02 -10.05 -10.20
C ASP A 132 34.06 -10.35 -11.28
N SER A 133 35.15 -11.01 -10.88
CA SER A 133 36.23 -11.47 -11.78
C SER A 133 35.76 -12.36 -12.96
N LYS A 134 34.59 -12.99 -12.83
CA LYS A 134 33.97 -13.84 -13.87
C LYS A 134 33.12 -13.06 -14.85
N CYS A 135 33.05 -11.73 -14.73
CA CYS A 135 32.25 -10.89 -15.60
C CYS A 135 33.14 -9.89 -16.37
N ASP A 136 32.74 -9.60 -17.61
CA ASP A 136 33.18 -8.43 -18.35
C ASP A 136 31.94 -7.54 -18.57
N ALA A 137 31.87 -6.42 -17.84
CA ALA A 137 30.70 -5.54 -17.82
C ALA A 137 30.96 -4.24 -18.58
N TYR A 138 30.12 -3.96 -19.58
CA TYR A 138 30.21 -2.77 -20.43
C TYR A 138 28.99 -1.86 -20.23
N VAL A 139 29.21 -0.56 -20.04
CA VAL A 139 28.15 0.45 -20.05
C VAL A 139 28.21 1.19 -21.37
N MET A 140 27.17 1.08 -22.18
CA MET A 140 27.10 1.71 -23.49
C MET A 140 25.85 2.58 -23.56
N PRO A 141 25.96 3.88 -23.26
CA PRO A 141 24.87 4.83 -23.47
C PRO A 141 24.45 4.84 -24.93
N ILE A 142 23.15 4.65 -25.20
CA ILE A 142 22.63 4.53 -26.56
C ILE A 142 21.94 5.83 -27.03
N PRO A 143 21.98 6.13 -28.34
CA PRO A 143 21.27 7.26 -28.92
C PRO A 143 19.75 7.18 -28.74
N TYR A 144 19.13 8.34 -28.53
CA TYR A 144 17.68 8.52 -28.52
C TYR A 144 17.27 9.84 -29.19
N CYS A 145 16.02 9.97 -29.60
CA CYS A 145 15.45 11.19 -30.13
C CYS A 145 14.15 11.57 -29.42
N ASP A 146 13.79 12.86 -29.49
CA ASP A 146 12.43 13.32 -29.25
C ASP A 146 11.54 12.94 -30.45
N ARG A 147 10.23 12.77 -30.24
CA ARG A 147 9.27 12.51 -31.31
C ARG A 147 8.45 13.75 -31.65
N ASN A 148 8.31 13.99 -32.95
CA ASN A 148 7.38 14.97 -33.50
C ASN A 148 5.92 14.50 -33.30
N PRO A 149 4.93 15.40 -33.41
CA PRO A 149 3.51 15.04 -33.31
C PRO A 149 3.05 13.97 -34.33
N ASP A 150 3.72 13.85 -35.47
CA ASP A 150 3.47 12.83 -36.50
C ASP A 150 4.18 11.49 -36.23
N GLY A 151 4.95 11.40 -35.13
CA GLY A 151 5.71 10.24 -34.72
C GLY A 151 7.10 10.12 -35.34
N SER A 152 7.51 11.02 -36.25
CA SER A 152 8.87 11.01 -36.82
C SER A 152 9.94 11.40 -35.79
N PRO A 153 11.18 10.90 -35.92
CA PRO A 153 12.28 11.32 -35.06
C PRO A 153 12.62 12.79 -35.32
N ALA A 154 12.79 13.56 -34.24
CA ALA A 154 13.31 14.92 -34.29
C ALA A 154 14.85 14.88 -34.21
N GLU A 155 15.44 15.57 -33.23
CA GLU A 155 16.89 15.57 -33.02
C GLU A 155 17.35 14.34 -32.22
N TRP A 156 18.51 13.79 -32.59
CA TRP A 156 19.15 12.64 -31.94
C TRP A 156 20.19 13.10 -30.92
N TYR A 157 20.18 12.50 -29.74
CA TYR A 157 21.07 12.79 -28.63
C TYR A 157 21.73 11.52 -28.10
N CYS A 158 22.90 11.67 -27.51
CA CYS A 158 23.52 10.65 -26.67
C CYS A 158 24.14 11.32 -25.44
N GLU A 159 23.77 10.88 -24.24
CA GLU A 159 24.18 11.49 -22.96
C GLU A 159 25.47 10.86 -22.40
N ALA A 160 26.33 10.24 -23.23
CA ALA A 160 27.51 9.51 -22.77
C ALA A 160 28.46 10.37 -21.90
N ASP A 161 28.66 11.64 -22.26
CA ASP A 161 29.51 12.59 -21.53
C ASP A 161 28.88 13.08 -20.20
N LEU A 162 27.62 12.74 -19.93
CA LEU A 162 26.91 13.11 -18.69
C LEU A 162 26.99 12.01 -17.62
N PHE A 163 27.60 10.86 -17.93
CA PHE A 163 27.78 9.79 -16.95
C PHE A 163 28.84 10.17 -15.91
N PRO A 164 28.71 9.66 -14.67
CA PRO A 164 29.72 9.93 -13.64
C PRO A 164 31.11 9.42 -14.04
N GLU A 165 32.17 10.15 -13.67
CA GLU A 165 33.56 9.83 -14.04
C GLU A 165 34.01 8.41 -13.65
N TYR A 166 33.42 7.80 -12.61
CA TYR A 166 33.74 6.44 -12.19
C TYR A 166 33.13 5.34 -13.08
N VAL A 167 32.25 5.71 -14.02
CA VAL A 167 31.58 4.81 -14.95
C VAL A 167 32.28 4.87 -16.31
N PRO A 168 33.13 3.88 -16.66
CA PRO A 168 33.72 3.79 -17.99
C PRO A 168 32.63 3.50 -19.03
N VAL A 169 32.36 4.50 -19.87
CA VAL A 169 31.41 4.39 -20.98
C VAL A 169 32.08 3.87 -22.25
N THR A 170 31.40 2.95 -22.92
CA THR A 170 31.79 2.37 -24.22
C THR A 170 31.06 3.13 -25.32
N ASP A 171 31.80 3.59 -26.34
CA ASP A 171 31.23 4.24 -27.51
C ASP A 171 30.37 3.24 -28.30
N PHE A 172 29.12 3.63 -28.57
CA PHE A 172 28.16 2.80 -29.28
C PHE A 172 28.54 2.51 -30.75
N ASN A 173 29.48 3.26 -31.33
CA ASN A 173 30.04 2.98 -32.65
C ASN A 173 31.16 1.92 -32.63
N GLN A 174 31.73 1.64 -31.45
CA GLN A 174 32.88 0.74 -31.29
C GLN A 174 32.48 -0.66 -30.82
N TYR A 175 31.22 -0.84 -30.39
CA TYR A 175 30.69 -2.10 -29.90
C TYR A 175 29.64 -2.68 -30.86
N ASP A 176 30.04 -3.71 -31.60
CA ASP A 176 29.13 -4.45 -32.49
C ASP A 176 28.41 -5.58 -31.72
N ILE A 177 27.15 -5.35 -31.38
CA ILE A 177 26.31 -6.32 -30.62
C ILE A 177 26.16 -7.64 -31.37
N ALA A 178 25.99 -7.61 -32.70
CA ALA A 178 25.75 -8.82 -33.49
C ALA A 178 27.01 -9.69 -33.61
N LYS A 179 28.18 -9.06 -33.72
CA LYS A 179 29.48 -9.75 -33.72
C LYS A 179 29.85 -10.25 -32.33
N ARG A 180 29.59 -9.45 -31.30
CA ARG A 180 29.99 -9.78 -29.93
C ARG A 180 29.07 -10.80 -29.27
N LYS A 181 27.76 -10.72 -29.50
CA LYS A 181 26.73 -11.58 -28.88
C LYS A 181 26.90 -11.67 -27.36
N PRO A 182 26.69 -10.55 -26.63
CA PRO A 182 26.83 -10.54 -25.17
C PRO A 182 25.91 -11.59 -24.52
N ASP A 183 26.40 -12.23 -23.47
CA ASP A 183 25.68 -13.28 -22.76
C ASP A 183 24.43 -12.73 -22.05
N VAL A 184 24.48 -11.47 -21.60
CA VAL A 184 23.37 -10.75 -20.97
C VAL A 184 23.30 -9.31 -21.47
N ILE A 185 22.10 -8.83 -21.80
CA ILE A 185 21.85 -7.41 -22.09
C ILE A 185 20.86 -6.86 -21.07
N TYR A 186 21.23 -5.76 -20.39
CA TYR A 186 20.34 -4.99 -19.52
C TYR A 186 19.81 -3.75 -20.24
N ILE A 187 18.49 -3.60 -20.26
CA ILE A 187 17.79 -2.41 -20.74
C ILE A 187 16.96 -1.80 -19.62
N HIS A 188 16.78 -0.48 -19.66
CA HIS A 188 15.86 0.22 -18.74
C HIS A 188 14.76 1.00 -19.44
N ASN A 189 14.85 1.23 -20.74
CA ASN A 189 13.79 1.83 -21.54
C ASN A 189 12.94 0.71 -22.15
N PRO A 190 11.64 0.60 -21.83
CA PRO A 190 10.84 -0.54 -22.28
C PRO A 190 10.03 -0.28 -23.56
N TYR A 191 10.03 0.94 -24.11
CA TYR A 191 8.96 1.36 -25.02
C TYR A 191 9.19 1.09 -26.50
N ASP A 192 10.43 0.84 -26.92
CA ASP A 192 10.84 0.79 -28.33
C ASP A 192 10.20 1.96 -29.13
N GLU A 193 9.44 1.67 -30.20
CA GLU A 193 8.79 2.68 -31.04
C GLU A 193 7.48 3.28 -30.47
N TYR A 194 6.95 2.75 -29.37
CA TYR A 194 5.60 3.05 -28.90
C TYR A 194 5.50 4.21 -27.91
N ASN A 195 6.63 4.75 -27.43
CA ASN A 195 6.61 5.97 -26.62
C ASN A 195 6.35 7.18 -27.51
N ARG A 196 5.35 7.99 -27.15
CA ARG A 196 4.93 9.19 -27.91
C ARG A 196 5.90 10.37 -27.78
N VAL A 197 6.80 10.34 -26.78
CA VAL A 197 7.65 11.49 -26.45
C VAL A 197 9.08 11.29 -26.93
N THR A 198 9.65 10.09 -26.73
CA THR A 198 11.05 9.80 -27.09
C THR A 198 11.19 8.38 -27.62
N SER A 199 12.21 8.12 -28.44
CA SER A 199 12.53 6.78 -28.95
C SER A 199 14.04 6.55 -28.95
N VAL A 200 14.49 5.35 -28.59
CA VAL A 200 15.88 4.94 -28.86
C VAL A 200 16.07 4.62 -30.33
N ASP A 201 17.32 4.55 -30.80
CA ASP A 201 17.63 4.14 -32.17
C ASP A 201 17.05 2.72 -32.42
N PRO A 202 16.27 2.51 -33.51
CA PRO A 202 15.61 1.24 -33.81
C PRO A 202 16.51 0.00 -33.74
N LYS A 203 17.81 0.14 -33.99
CA LYS A 203 18.76 -0.99 -33.87
C LYS A 203 18.94 -1.49 -32.43
N TYR A 204 18.52 -0.70 -31.43
CA TYR A 204 18.52 -1.06 -30.01
C TYR A 204 17.13 -1.34 -29.44
N TYR A 205 16.11 -1.51 -30.31
CA TYR A 205 14.81 -1.98 -29.83
C TYR A 205 14.94 -3.36 -29.20
N SER A 206 14.12 -3.61 -28.18
CA SER A 206 14.15 -4.86 -27.43
C SER A 206 13.97 -6.10 -28.31
N SER A 207 13.21 -5.99 -29.40
CA SER A 207 13.03 -7.04 -30.40
C SER A 207 14.30 -7.33 -31.21
N GLU A 208 15.12 -6.33 -31.51
CA GLU A 208 16.41 -6.47 -32.20
C GLU A 208 17.51 -6.97 -31.25
N LEU A 209 17.54 -6.45 -30.03
CA LEU A 209 18.49 -6.89 -28.99
C LEU A 209 18.30 -8.37 -28.67
N LYS A 210 17.04 -8.84 -28.59
CA LYS A 210 16.72 -10.24 -28.27
C LYS A 210 17.29 -11.25 -29.29
N LYS A 211 17.56 -10.84 -30.53
CA LYS A 211 18.18 -11.70 -31.54
C LYS A 211 19.67 -11.98 -31.27
N ASN A 212 20.29 -11.18 -30.41
CA ASN A 212 21.74 -11.16 -30.21
C ASN A 212 22.17 -11.55 -28.79
N THR A 213 21.24 -11.95 -27.92
CA THR A 213 21.53 -12.43 -26.57
C THR A 213 20.56 -13.53 -26.14
N ASP A 214 21.06 -14.51 -25.40
CA ASP A 214 20.23 -15.54 -24.78
C ASP A 214 19.48 -15.00 -23.54
N MET A 215 19.90 -13.86 -22.98
CA MET A 215 19.34 -13.26 -21.76
C MET A 215 19.18 -11.73 -21.88
N LEU A 216 18.00 -11.28 -22.29
CA LEU A 216 17.60 -9.88 -22.26
C LEU A 216 16.87 -9.59 -20.93
N VAL A 217 17.35 -8.60 -20.18
CA VAL A 217 16.82 -8.24 -18.86
C VAL A 217 16.33 -6.79 -18.87
N TYR A 218 15.07 -6.59 -18.53
CA TYR A 218 14.49 -5.26 -18.34
C TYR A 218 14.46 -4.89 -16.85
N VAL A 219 14.94 -3.69 -16.53
CA VAL A 219 14.89 -3.09 -15.18
C VAL A 219 14.21 -1.73 -15.28
N PRO A 220 13.01 -1.52 -14.70
CA PRO A 220 12.33 -0.23 -14.76
C PRO A 220 13.17 0.92 -14.20
N TYR A 221 13.24 2.04 -14.93
CA TYR A 221 13.93 3.25 -14.45
C TYR A 221 13.16 4.05 -13.39
N PHE A 222 12.00 3.55 -12.97
CA PHE A 222 11.07 4.18 -12.04
C PHE A 222 10.63 3.22 -10.94
N VAL A 223 10.02 3.79 -9.90
CA VAL A 223 9.35 3.08 -8.80
C VAL A 223 7.92 3.61 -8.66
N VAL A 224 6.95 2.75 -8.38
CA VAL A 224 5.52 3.08 -8.40
C VAL A 224 4.83 2.89 -7.06
N GLY A 225 5.40 2.08 -6.16
CA GLY A 225 4.72 1.70 -4.92
C GLY A 225 3.45 0.91 -5.23
N ASP A 226 2.30 1.34 -4.69
CA ASP A 226 1.05 0.57 -4.73
C ASP A 226 0.17 0.82 -5.97
N PHE A 227 0.57 1.75 -6.87
CA PHE A 227 -0.25 2.17 -8.01
C PHE A 227 0.50 2.04 -9.34
N LEU A 228 0.23 0.96 -10.09
CA LEU A 228 0.77 0.73 -11.43
C LEU A 228 -0.36 0.56 -12.45
N GLY A 229 -0.30 1.31 -13.55
CA GLY A 229 -1.23 1.17 -14.67
C GLY A 229 -0.87 0.03 -15.62
N GLU A 230 -1.89 -0.60 -16.22
CA GLU A 230 -1.75 -1.72 -17.17
C GLU A 230 -0.74 -1.45 -18.30
N HIS A 231 -0.74 -0.23 -18.87
CA HIS A 231 0.12 0.15 -19.98
C HIS A 231 1.63 0.04 -19.69
N PHE A 232 2.06 0.08 -18.43
CA PHE A 232 3.46 -0.16 -18.05
C PHE A 232 3.86 -1.64 -18.08
N CYS A 233 2.88 -2.54 -18.07
CA CYS A 233 3.07 -3.99 -17.99
C CYS A 233 3.12 -4.67 -19.37
N GLN A 234 2.74 -3.95 -20.43
CA GLN A 234 2.53 -4.50 -21.78
C GLN A 234 3.48 -3.92 -22.83
N THR A 235 4.49 -3.16 -22.39
CA THR A 235 5.47 -2.52 -23.28
C THR A 235 6.37 -3.57 -23.97
N PRO A 236 6.90 -3.28 -25.17
CA PRO A 236 7.75 -4.22 -25.92
C PRO A 236 8.92 -4.78 -25.10
N GLY A 237 9.62 -3.94 -24.34
CA GLY A 237 10.72 -4.37 -23.48
C GLY A 237 10.30 -5.35 -22.38
N VAL A 238 9.06 -5.27 -21.89
CA VAL A 238 8.50 -6.24 -20.94
C VAL A 238 8.19 -7.56 -21.64
N VAL A 239 7.61 -7.51 -22.85
CA VAL A 239 7.23 -8.71 -23.61
C VAL A 239 8.47 -9.46 -24.12
N ASN A 240 9.45 -8.74 -24.68
CA ASN A 240 10.62 -9.32 -25.33
C ASN A 240 11.72 -9.76 -24.34
N ALA A 241 11.79 -9.18 -23.14
CA ALA A 241 12.80 -9.57 -22.15
C ALA A 241 12.56 -11.00 -21.62
N ASP A 242 13.64 -11.73 -21.36
CA ASP A 242 13.59 -13.01 -20.65
C ASP A 242 13.27 -12.81 -19.17
N ARG A 243 13.78 -11.72 -18.60
CA ARG A 243 13.60 -11.36 -17.19
C ARG A 243 13.24 -9.89 -17.04
N VAL A 244 12.36 -9.62 -16.08
CA VAL A 244 11.94 -8.28 -15.69
C VAL A 244 12.11 -8.18 -14.18
N ILE A 245 12.97 -7.26 -13.74
CA ILE A 245 13.31 -7.07 -12.33
C ILE A 245 12.40 -6.00 -11.73
N LEU A 246 11.65 -6.34 -10.70
CA LEU A 246 10.60 -5.51 -10.11
C LEU A 246 10.86 -5.23 -8.63
N GLU A 247 10.34 -4.08 -8.19
CA GLU A 247 10.64 -3.52 -6.87
C GLU A 247 10.00 -4.30 -5.69
N SER A 248 8.91 -5.04 -5.92
CA SER A 248 8.22 -5.77 -4.87
C SER A 248 7.32 -6.89 -5.42
N GLU A 249 6.91 -7.81 -4.53
CA GLU A 249 5.94 -8.87 -4.86
C GLU A 249 4.56 -8.31 -5.24
N ALA A 250 4.16 -7.16 -4.68
CA ALA A 250 2.90 -6.52 -5.03
C ALA A 250 2.92 -6.04 -6.49
N VAL A 251 4.01 -5.38 -6.91
CA VAL A 251 4.21 -4.92 -8.29
C VAL A 251 4.33 -6.10 -9.25
N LYS A 252 5.04 -7.16 -8.85
CA LYS A 252 5.11 -8.41 -9.63
C LYS A 252 3.75 -8.99 -9.96
N ARG A 253 2.83 -9.05 -8.99
CA ARG A 253 1.46 -9.54 -9.22
C ARG A 253 0.71 -8.70 -10.24
N LEU A 254 0.92 -7.38 -10.28
CA LEU A 254 0.31 -6.50 -11.28
C LEU A 254 0.87 -6.77 -12.69
N TYR A 255 2.18 -6.94 -12.81
CA TYR A 255 2.80 -7.33 -14.08
C TYR A 255 2.32 -8.70 -14.58
N GLU A 256 2.15 -9.67 -13.69
CA GLU A 256 1.60 -11.00 -14.02
C GLU A 256 0.12 -10.91 -14.43
N LEU A 257 -0.68 -10.11 -13.71
CA LEU A 257 -2.10 -9.89 -13.97
C LEU A 257 -2.34 -9.23 -15.34
N TYR A 258 -1.53 -8.24 -15.69
CA TYR A 258 -1.67 -7.46 -16.92
C TYR A 258 -0.82 -7.98 -18.08
N TYR A 259 -0.19 -9.15 -17.93
CA TYR A 259 0.67 -9.70 -18.98
C TYR A 259 -0.13 -10.02 -20.26
N PRO A 260 0.36 -9.60 -21.44
CA PRO A 260 -0.30 -9.94 -22.70
C PRO A 260 -0.45 -11.45 -22.89
N GLY A 261 -1.68 -11.93 -23.12
CA GLY A 261 -1.96 -13.36 -23.26
C GLY A 261 -2.26 -14.12 -21.96
N GLY A 262 -2.37 -13.41 -20.83
CA GLY A 262 -2.96 -13.90 -19.57
C GLY A 262 -2.06 -14.75 -18.67
N LYS A 263 -1.10 -15.51 -19.22
CA LYS A 263 -0.11 -16.24 -18.41
C LYS A 263 1.32 -15.90 -18.84
N ALA A 264 2.05 -15.26 -17.94
CA ALA A 264 3.47 -14.97 -18.14
C ALA A 264 4.33 -16.25 -18.15
N PRO A 265 5.41 -16.29 -18.94
CA PRO A 265 6.44 -17.32 -18.84
C PRO A 265 6.98 -17.46 -17.41
N GLU A 266 7.31 -18.69 -17.03
CA GLU A 266 7.86 -18.96 -15.70
C GLU A 266 9.15 -18.18 -15.47
N ASN A 267 9.32 -17.65 -14.26
CA ASN A 267 10.47 -16.86 -13.83
C ASN A 267 10.70 -15.55 -14.62
N LYS A 268 9.78 -15.10 -15.48
CA LYS A 268 9.92 -13.82 -16.20
C LYS A 268 9.96 -12.64 -15.24
N PHE A 269 9.02 -12.55 -14.30
CA PHE A 269 8.94 -11.45 -13.35
C PHE A 269 9.60 -11.81 -12.02
N LEU A 270 10.60 -11.03 -11.62
CA LEU A 270 11.40 -11.27 -10.41
C LEU A 270 11.29 -10.06 -9.46
N ALA A 271 10.74 -10.26 -8.26
CA ALA A 271 10.63 -9.23 -7.23
C ALA A 271 11.91 -9.14 -6.38
N LEU A 272 12.98 -8.58 -6.95
CA LEU A 272 14.30 -8.51 -6.29
C LEU A 272 14.59 -7.16 -5.61
N GLY A 273 13.71 -6.17 -5.78
CA GLY A 273 13.95 -4.78 -5.38
C GLY A 273 14.27 -3.91 -6.60
N SER A 274 14.63 -2.64 -6.35
CA SER A 274 15.03 -1.68 -7.39
C SER A 274 16.42 -1.12 -7.07
N PRO A 275 17.32 -1.04 -8.06
CA PRO A 275 18.60 -0.35 -7.91
C PRO A 275 18.49 1.11 -7.44
N LYS A 276 17.33 1.76 -7.69
CA LYS A 276 17.06 3.09 -7.15
C LYS A 276 16.97 3.10 -5.62
N PHE A 277 16.48 2.03 -5.01
CA PHE A 277 16.52 1.88 -3.55
C PHE A 277 17.95 1.64 -3.06
N ASP A 278 18.75 0.86 -3.79
CA ASP A 278 20.18 0.68 -3.46
C ASP A 278 20.90 2.02 -3.49
N LYS A 279 20.62 2.87 -4.49
CA LYS A 279 21.18 4.23 -4.56
C LYS A 279 20.82 5.04 -3.32
N VAL A 280 19.57 5.04 -2.90
CA VAL A 280 19.13 5.77 -1.70
C VAL A 280 19.77 5.23 -0.43
N LEU A 281 19.81 3.91 -0.26
CA LEU A 281 20.32 3.25 0.95
C LEU A 281 21.84 3.36 1.10
N ASN A 282 22.57 3.34 -0.02
CA ASN A 282 24.03 3.41 -0.03
C ASN A 282 24.57 4.84 -0.11
N SER A 283 23.70 5.85 -0.29
CA SER A 283 24.14 7.25 -0.34
C SER A 283 24.00 7.94 1.03
N THR A 284 24.96 8.79 1.32
CA THR A 284 25.04 9.63 2.52
C THR A 284 25.12 11.10 2.13
N ARG A 285 25.06 12.00 3.12
CA ARG A 285 25.24 13.44 2.88
C ARG A 285 26.60 13.78 2.26
N ALA A 286 27.64 13.00 2.57
CA ALA A 286 29.01 13.25 2.09
C ALA A 286 29.17 13.01 0.58
N ASP A 287 28.33 12.15 0.01
CA ASP A 287 28.37 11.79 -1.42
C ASP A 287 27.84 12.92 -2.32
N PHE A 288 27.15 13.91 -1.73
CA PHE A 288 26.56 15.02 -2.48
C PHE A 288 27.08 16.37 -2.01
N LYS A 289 27.85 17.03 -2.88
CA LYS A 289 28.31 18.40 -2.66
C LYS A 289 27.17 19.40 -2.85
N LEU A 290 26.83 20.13 -1.79
CA LEU A 290 25.84 21.20 -1.84
C LEU A 290 26.48 22.55 -2.22
N PRO A 291 25.75 23.44 -2.93
CA PRO A 291 26.13 24.85 -3.06
C PRO A 291 26.36 25.49 -1.69
N ALA A 292 27.38 26.36 -1.56
CA ALA A 292 27.75 26.98 -0.29
C ALA A 292 26.57 27.72 0.40
N LYS A 293 25.74 28.40 -0.41
CA LYS A 293 24.53 29.08 0.10
C LYS A 293 23.55 28.13 0.79
N TRP A 294 23.38 26.92 0.27
CA TRP A 294 22.48 25.92 0.85
C TRP A 294 23.03 25.37 2.17
N GLN A 295 24.34 25.12 2.22
CA GLN A 295 25.00 24.67 3.46
C GLN A 295 24.79 25.66 4.60
N VAL A 296 24.95 26.96 4.33
CA VAL A 296 24.71 28.04 5.31
C VAL A 296 23.25 28.07 5.76
N LEU A 297 22.30 27.94 4.82
CA LEU A 297 20.87 27.92 5.17
C LEU A 297 20.50 26.78 6.12
N MET A 298 21.08 25.60 5.91
CA MET A 298 20.78 24.36 6.63
C MET A 298 21.53 24.24 7.97
N GLN A 299 22.51 25.10 8.24
CA GLN A 299 23.34 24.99 9.44
C GLN A 299 22.50 25.09 10.73
N GLY A 300 22.55 24.05 11.56
CA GLY A 300 21.82 23.98 12.83
C GLY A 300 20.30 23.81 12.70
N LYS A 301 19.79 23.55 11.48
CA LYS A 301 18.35 23.42 11.20
C LYS A 301 18.00 22.04 10.68
N LYS A 302 16.74 21.64 10.85
CA LYS A 302 16.18 20.45 10.19
C LYS A 302 15.73 20.76 8.77
N VAL A 303 15.87 19.81 7.88
CA VAL A 303 15.64 20.00 6.44
C VAL A 303 14.41 19.23 6.01
N ILE A 304 13.39 19.94 5.54
CA ILE A 304 12.13 19.34 5.09
C ILE A 304 12.11 19.32 3.56
N LEU A 305 12.18 18.14 2.97
CA LEU A 305 11.98 17.99 1.52
C LEU A 305 10.49 18.20 1.22
N TYR A 306 10.16 19.29 0.55
CA TYR A 306 8.82 19.56 0.05
C TYR A 306 8.75 19.26 -1.44
N ASN A 307 8.08 18.16 -1.81
CA ASN A 307 7.97 17.74 -3.19
C ASN A 307 6.55 17.96 -3.73
N THR A 308 6.43 18.72 -4.81
CA THR A 308 5.16 18.94 -5.52
C THR A 308 5.16 18.21 -6.87
N SER A 309 4.06 17.54 -7.17
CA SER A 309 3.87 16.59 -8.26
C SER A 309 2.94 17.13 -9.35
N LEU A 310 3.04 16.57 -10.56
CA LEU A 310 2.06 16.85 -11.61
C LEU A 310 0.67 16.30 -11.27
N ALA A 311 0.60 15.13 -10.64
CA ALA A 311 -0.66 14.45 -10.37
C ALA A 311 -1.56 15.26 -9.43
N ALA A 312 -1.01 15.79 -8.34
CA ALA A 312 -1.80 16.62 -7.41
C ALA A 312 -2.25 17.93 -8.06
N MET A 313 -1.37 18.57 -8.84
CA MET A 313 -1.70 19.79 -9.58
C MET A 313 -2.83 19.55 -10.59
N LEU A 314 -2.78 18.47 -11.37
CA LEU A 314 -3.82 18.13 -12.36
C LEU A 314 -5.15 17.72 -11.71
N GLN A 315 -5.11 17.11 -10.52
CA GLN A 315 -6.32 16.74 -9.79
C GLN A 315 -7.02 17.94 -9.14
N LYS A 316 -6.24 18.90 -8.62
CA LYS A 316 -6.74 20.09 -7.90
C LYS A 316 -6.02 21.38 -8.34
N PRO A 317 -6.21 21.80 -9.61
CA PRO A 317 -5.52 22.96 -10.16
C PRO A 317 -5.88 24.25 -9.41
N SER A 318 -7.16 24.43 -9.07
CA SER A 318 -7.67 25.61 -8.34
C SER A 318 -7.05 25.79 -6.95
N GLU A 319 -6.70 24.70 -6.28
CA GLU A 319 -6.17 24.70 -4.92
C GLU A 319 -4.64 24.78 -4.87
N THR A 320 -3.95 24.50 -5.99
CA THR A 320 -2.50 24.32 -6.02
C THR A 320 -1.72 25.55 -5.53
N ASN A 321 -2.06 26.74 -6.02
CA ASN A 321 -1.37 27.97 -5.61
C ASN A 321 -1.68 28.36 -4.17
N GLU A 322 -2.94 28.22 -3.74
CA GLU A 322 -3.36 28.50 -2.36
C GLU A 322 -2.68 27.55 -1.37
N LYS A 323 -2.57 26.27 -1.74
CA LYS A 323 -1.86 25.28 -0.94
C LYS A 323 -0.39 25.66 -0.80
N LEU A 324 0.26 25.97 -1.92
CA LEU A 324 1.67 26.37 -1.93
C LEU A 324 1.91 27.60 -1.05
N LYS A 325 1.09 28.65 -1.19
CA LYS A 325 1.15 29.85 -0.32
C LYS A 325 0.99 29.49 1.15
N TYR A 326 0.01 28.65 1.48
CA TYR A 326 -0.22 28.20 2.85
C TYR A 326 0.99 27.48 3.42
N VAL A 327 1.54 26.50 2.70
CA VAL A 327 2.75 25.77 3.10
C VAL A 327 3.91 26.75 3.32
N LEU A 328 4.21 27.59 2.32
CA LEU A 328 5.30 28.57 2.41
C LEU A 328 5.13 29.52 3.61
N SER A 329 3.90 29.95 3.91
CA SER A 329 3.62 30.86 5.03
C SER A 329 4.00 30.29 6.40
N ILE A 330 3.87 28.96 6.56
CA ILE A 330 4.17 28.27 7.83
C ILE A 330 5.67 28.17 8.06
N PHE A 331 6.44 27.97 6.99
CA PHE A 331 7.90 27.82 7.10
C PHE A 331 8.65 29.15 7.09
N LYS A 332 8.08 30.22 6.48
CA LYS A 332 8.77 31.51 6.23
C LYS A 332 9.45 32.13 7.45
N ASN A 333 8.85 32.01 8.63
CA ASN A 333 9.36 32.65 9.87
C ASN A 333 10.04 31.68 10.84
N ARG A 334 10.28 30.43 10.44
CA ARG A 334 10.91 29.42 11.29
C ARG A 334 12.43 29.56 11.31
N LYS A 335 13.02 29.36 12.49
CA LYS A 335 14.49 29.43 12.69
C LYS A 335 15.13 28.06 12.87
N ASP A 336 14.33 27.04 13.12
CA ASP A 336 14.71 25.68 13.46
C ASP A 336 14.61 24.69 12.27
N VAL A 337 13.93 25.10 11.19
CA VAL A 337 13.75 24.30 9.97
C VAL A 337 14.10 25.09 8.71
N VAL A 338 14.46 24.35 7.64
CA VAL A 338 14.60 24.84 6.26
C VAL A 338 13.67 24.03 5.39
N LEU A 339 12.86 24.72 4.59
CA LEU A 339 12.09 24.09 3.53
C LEU A 339 12.98 23.91 2.30
N TRP A 340 13.08 22.69 1.80
CA TRP A 340 13.72 22.35 0.52
C TRP A 340 12.62 22.02 -0.47
N TRP A 341 12.16 23.01 -1.20
CA TRP A 341 11.12 22.85 -2.21
C TRP A 341 11.70 22.35 -3.52
N ARG A 342 11.21 21.18 -3.94
CA ARG A 342 11.58 20.50 -5.19
C ARG A 342 10.33 20.25 -6.04
N PRO A 343 9.97 21.13 -6.98
CA PRO A 343 8.84 20.88 -7.88
C PRO A 343 9.14 19.81 -8.92
N HIS A 344 8.09 19.17 -9.44
CA HIS A 344 8.22 18.26 -10.58
C HIS A 344 8.84 19.00 -11.79
N PRO A 345 9.82 18.41 -12.51
CA PRO A 345 10.54 19.11 -13.59
C PRO A 345 9.65 19.70 -14.68
N LEU A 346 8.53 19.03 -14.98
CA LEU A 346 7.59 19.43 -16.02
C LEU A 346 6.45 20.35 -15.53
N ILE A 347 6.39 20.71 -14.24
CA ILE A 347 5.20 21.37 -13.69
C ILE A 347 4.87 22.69 -14.38
N LYS A 348 5.88 23.48 -14.75
CA LYS A 348 5.69 24.74 -15.49
C LYS A 348 5.12 24.53 -16.88
N ALA A 349 5.74 23.64 -17.66
CA ALA A 349 5.31 23.37 -19.03
C ALA A 349 3.89 22.82 -19.05
N THR A 350 3.55 21.93 -18.10
CA THR A 350 2.19 21.41 -17.97
C THR A 350 1.19 22.48 -17.54
N MET A 351 1.50 23.30 -16.53
CA MET A 351 0.62 24.40 -16.13
C MET A 351 0.40 25.40 -17.27
N GLN A 352 1.47 25.80 -17.96
CA GLN A 352 1.36 26.74 -19.09
C GLN A 352 0.48 26.20 -20.23
N SER A 353 0.54 24.89 -20.49
CA SER A 353 -0.24 24.26 -21.56
C SER A 353 -1.67 23.90 -21.16
N MET A 354 -1.90 23.45 -19.93
CA MET A 354 -3.16 22.83 -19.51
C MET A 354 -3.98 23.68 -18.54
N HIS A 355 -3.31 24.52 -17.75
CA HIS A 355 -3.92 25.38 -16.73
C HIS A 355 -3.30 26.80 -16.74
N PRO A 356 -3.36 27.52 -17.88
CA PRO A 356 -2.75 28.84 -18.00
C PRO A 356 -3.31 29.86 -16.98
N GLU A 357 -4.52 29.63 -16.47
CA GLU A 357 -5.20 30.45 -15.47
C GLU A 357 -4.48 30.50 -14.11
N ILE A 358 -3.76 29.44 -13.72
CA ILE A 358 -3.00 29.40 -12.44
C ILE A 358 -1.50 29.63 -12.64
N PHE A 359 -1.01 29.59 -13.88
CA PHE A 359 0.42 29.59 -14.19
C PHE A 359 1.15 30.88 -13.77
N HIS A 360 0.56 32.04 -14.05
CA HIS A 360 1.18 33.33 -13.72
C HIS A 360 1.39 33.52 -12.21
N GLU A 361 0.43 33.06 -11.41
CA GLU A 361 0.53 33.11 -9.97
C GLU A 361 1.55 32.11 -9.43
N TYR A 362 1.60 30.88 -9.96
CA TYR A 362 2.65 29.92 -9.65
C TYR A 362 4.05 30.49 -9.90
N GLU A 363 4.25 31.14 -11.06
CA GLU A 363 5.52 31.77 -11.41
C GLU A 363 5.90 32.89 -10.45
N SER A 364 4.91 33.69 -10.02
CA SER A 364 5.10 34.75 -9.01
C SER A 364 5.57 34.16 -7.67
N ILE A 365 4.92 33.10 -7.19
CA ILE A 365 5.27 32.42 -5.94
C ILE A 365 6.69 31.85 -6.00
N GLU A 366 7.04 31.18 -7.10
CA GLU A 366 8.39 30.67 -7.32
C GLU A 366 9.44 31.80 -7.31
N ARG A 367 9.16 32.89 -8.02
CA ARG A 367 10.07 34.04 -8.10
C ARG A 367 10.28 34.66 -6.73
N GLU A 368 9.23 34.83 -5.94
CA GLU A 368 9.33 35.33 -4.56
C GLU A 368 10.16 34.38 -3.70
N TYR A 369 9.88 33.08 -3.73
CA TYR A 369 10.60 32.09 -2.93
C TYR A 369 12.10 32.08 -3.22
N LYS A 370 12.47 32.15 -4.51
CA LYS A 370 13.86 32.28 -4.96
C LYS A 370 14.51 33.60 -4.53
N ALA A 371 13.78 34.72 -4.64
CA ALA A 371 14.32 36.04 -4.36
C ALA A 371 14.56 36.28 -2.86
N VAL A 372 13.61 35.87 -2.01
CA VAL A 372 13.72 36.05 -0.55
C VAL A 372 14.68 35.02 0.08
N ALA A 373 14.87 33.87 -0.57
CA ALA A 373 15.93 32.90 -0.28
C ALA A 373 16.02 32.40 1.18
N TRP A 374 14.88 32.30 1.87
CA TRP A 374 14.81 31.71 3.23
C TRP A 374 14.75 30.17 3.22
N GLY A 375 14.61 29.55 2.03
CA GLY A 375 14.63 28.10 1.82
C GLY A 375 15.42 27.71 0.57
N ILE A 376 15.38 26.43 0.21
CA ILE A 376 16.09 25.86 -0.94
C ILE A 376 15.08 25.57 -2.04
N TYR A 377 15.29 26.16 -3.23
CA TYR A 377 14.57 25.78 -4.44
C TYR A 377 15.49 24.89 -5.29
N ASP A 378 15.07 23.66 -5.54
CA ASP A 378 15.84 22.67 -6.30
C ASP A 378 15.10 22.23 -7.56
N ASN A 379 15.61 22.64 -8.71
CA ASN A 379 15.17 22.23 -10.05
C ASN A 379 16.20 21.35 -10.76
N SER A 380 17.17 20.79 -10.04
CA SER A 380 18.18 19.91 -10.61
C SER A 380 17.65 18.50 -10.85
N ALA A 381 18.32 17.75 -11.71
CA ALA A 381 17.98 16.36 -11.99
C ALA A 381 18.30 15.40 -10.83
N ASP A 382 19.17 15.81 -9.89
CA ASP A 382 19.64 14.95 -8.79
C ASP A 382 18.66 14.93 -7.61
N LEU A 383 17.70 14.01 -7.67
CA LEU A 383 16.76 13.75 -6.59
C LEU A 383 17.43 13.12 -5.35
N ASN A 384 18.44 12.27 -5.57
CA ASN A 384 19.06 11.49 -4.48
C ASN A 384 19.75 12.39 -3.47
N ARG A 385 20.34 13.50 -3.91
CA ARG A 385 20.87 14.56 -3.03
C ARG A 385 19.84 15.11 -2.05
N ALA A 386 18.64 15.43 -2.53
CA ALA A 386 17.57 15.98 -1.70
C ALA A 386 17.09 14.95 -0.67
N ILE A 387 17.01 13.67 -1.05
CA ILE A 387 16.65 12.56 -0.15
C ILE A 387 17.73 12.36 0.93
N ALA A 388 19.00 12.36 0.55
CA ALA A 388 20.11 12.16 1.49
C ALA A 388 20.21 13.29 2.53
N TRP A 389 20.06 14.53 2.08
CA TRP A 389 20.23 15.71 2.94
C TRP A 389 19.02 16.07 3.80
N SER A 390 17.80 15.78 3.34
CA SER A 390 16.59 16.06 4.13
C SER A 390 16.48 15.17 5.37
N ASP A 391 15.82 15.67 6.41
CA ASP A 391 15.51 14.95 7.65
C ASP A 391 14.08 14.39 7.64
N ALA A 392 13.19 14.93 6.80
CA ALA A 392 11.83 14.43 6.58
C ALA A 392 11.27 14.85 5.21
N TYR A 393 10.24 14.12 4.76
CA TYR A 393 9.46 14.41 3.55
C TYR A 393 8.12 15.04 3.90
N TYR A 394 7.75 16.07 3.14
CA TYR A 394 6.41 16.64 3.06
C TYR A 394 6.00 16.83 1.61
N GLY A 395 4.71 16.75 1.32
CA GLY A 395 4.15 17.11 0.03
C GLY A 395 3.39 15.96 -0.62
N ASP A 396 3.32 15.97 -1.94
CA ASP A 396 2.39 15.12 -2.66
C ASP A 396 2.71 13.62 -2.57
N ARG A 397 1.69 12.79 -2.77
CA ARG A 397 1.88 11.38 -3.07
C ARG A 397 2.54 11.25 -4.45
N SER A 398 3.75 10.69 -4.51
CA SER A 398 4.50 10.51 -5.75
C SER A 398 5.49 9.34 -5.66
N SER A 399 6.16 9.01 -6.76
CA SER A 399 7.25 8.01 -6.78
C SER A 399 8.41 8.37 -5.83
N VAL A 400 8.62 9.66 -5.54
CA VAL A 400 9.62 10.13 -4.57
C VAL A 400 9.32 9.59 -3.17
N VAL A 401 8.05 9.42 -2.82
CA VAL A 401 7.63 8.85 -1.52
C VAL A 401 8.14 7.42 -1.38
N SER A 402 8.06 6.61 -2.43
CA SER A 402 8.54 5.23 -2.41
C SER A 402 10.05 5.18 -2.16
N LEU A 403 10.82 6.07 -2.81
CA LEU A 403 12.25 6.23 -2.56
C LEU A 403 12.55 6.76 -1.14
N TYR A 404 11.75 7.69 -0.65
CA TYR A 404 11.98 8.27 0.68
C TYR A 404 11.73 7.27 1.81
N LYS A 405 10.72 6.41 1.67
CA LYS A 405 10.33 5.40 2.67
C LYS A 405 11.47 4.47 3.06
N VAL A 406 12.34 4.08 2.11
CA VAL A 406 13.46 3.17 2.40
C VAL A 406 14.53 3.80 3.29
N THR A 407 14.55 5.14 3.43
CA THR A 407 15.46 5.83 4.36
C THR A 407 15.08 5.66 5.83
N GLY A 408 13.85 5.22 6.13
CA GLY A 408 13.29 5.21 7.49
C GLY A 408 12.99 6.59 8.07
N LYS A 409 13.21 7.67 7.32
CA LYS A 409 12.91 9.05 7.74
C LYS A 409 11.40 9.33 7.69
N PRO A 410 10.89 10.28 8.50
CA PRO A 410 9.48 10.66 8.52
C PRO A 410 8.96 11.09 7.15
N VAL A 411 7.76 10.62 6.79
CA VAL A 411 7.03 11.03 5.59
C VAL A 411 5.65 11.52 6.01
N LEU A 412 5.25 12.70 5.54
CA LEU A 412 3.88 13.17 5.60
C LEU A 412 3.39 13.56 4.21
N ILE A 413 2.23 13.03 3.83
CA ILE A 413 1.58 13.38 2.58
C ILE A 413 0.66 14.57 2.80
N GLU A 414 0.71 15.55 1.92
CA GLU A 414 -0.17 16.71 1.99
C GLU A 414 -1.59 16.41 1.51
N ASP A 415 -2.57 17.04 2.16
CA ASP A 415 -3.94 17.13 1.66
C ASP A 415 -4.15 18.49 0.99
N MET A 416 -4.43 18.46 -0.30
CA MET A 416 -4.66 19.63 -1.15
C MET A 416 -5.92 20.43 -0.76
N SER A 417 -6.83 19.87 0.05
CA SER A 417 -8.01 20.60 0.57
C SER A 417 -7.70 21.49 1.77
N ILE A 418 -6.57 21.26 2.47
CA ILE A 418 -6.19 22.06 3.63
C ILE A 418 -5.40 23.28 3.18
N LEU A 419 -6.12 24.40 3.03
CA LEU A 419 -5.61 25.69 2.56
C LEU A 419 -5.38 26.71 3.68
N SER A 420 -5.73 26.37 4.92
CA SER A 420 -5.52 27.21 6.11
C SER A 420 -5.44 26.36 7.38
N GLU A 421 -5.03 26.95 8.50
CA GLU A 421 -5.11 26.25 9.78
C GLU A 421 -6.56 25.83 10.09
N PRO A 422 -6.84 24.54 10.36
CA PRO A 422 -8.18 24.11 10.72
C PRO A 422 -8.60 24.77 12.04
N LYS A 423 -9.65 25.61 11.98
CA LYS A 423 -10.14 26.40 13.13
C LYS A 423 -10.77 25.54 14.23
N SER A 424 -11.12 24.29 13.94
CA SER A 424 -11.69 23.33 14.89
C SER A 424 -11.57 21.90 14.38
N TYR A 425 -11.32 20.95 15.29
CA TYR A 425 -11.41 19.51 15.00
C TYR A 425 -12.82 19.02 15.32
N MET A 426 -13.52 18.48 14.31
CA MET A 426 -14.83 17.90 14.47
C MET A 426 -14.73 16.53 15.15
N LEU A 427 -15.52 16.33 16.22
CA LEU A 427 -15.56 15.06 16.96
C LEU A 427 -16.64 14.15 16.38
N SER A 428 -16.21 13.06 15.75
CA SER A 428 -17.05 11.91 15.45
C SER A 428 -16.92 10.87 16.55
N PHE A 429 -17.99 10.14 16.88
CA PHE A 429 -18.01 9.04 17.85
C PHE A 429 -19.11 8.03 17.47
N SER A 430 -18.96 6.78 17.93
CA SER A 430 -19.88 5.69 17.61
C SER A 430 -20.96 5.43 18.67
N ASP A 431 -20.76 5.91 19.90
CA ASP A 431 -21.73 5.76 20.98
C ASP A 431 -21.64 6.94 21.96
N ILE A 432 -22.74 7.14 22.68
CA ILE A 432 -22.90 8.18 23.68
C ILE A 432 -23.81 7.69 24.80
N GLU A 433 -23.54 8.15 26.02
CA GLU A 433 -24.39 7.88 27.17
C GLU A 433 -24.70 9.17 27.89
N SER A 434 -25.96 9.33 28.29
CA SER A 434 -26.48 10.55 28.89
C SER A 434 -27.31 10.21 30.12
N ASP A 435 -27.27 11.09 31.11
CA ASP A 435 -28.18 11.07 32.26
C ASP A 435 -29.16 12.25 32.27
N GLY A 436 -29.25 12.98 31.15
CA GLY A 436 -30.14 14.14 30.96
C GLY A 436 -29.45 15.49 31.19
N GLU A 437 -28.48 15.56 32.10
CA GLU A 437 -27.70 16.78 32.38
C GLU A 437 -26.32 16.73 31.72
N LYS A 438 -25.68 15.57 31.75
CA LYS A 438 -24.35 15.36 31.20
C LYS A 438 -24.36 14.22 30.22
N THR A 439 -23.34 14.21 29.39
CA THR A 439 -23.22 13.23 28.34
C THR A 439 -21.77 12.84 28.12
N TRP A 440 -21.49 11.54 28.10
CA TRP A 440 -20.16 10.98 27.96
C TRP A 440 -20.00 10.22 26.65
N PHE A 441 -18.86 10.40 26.00
CA PHE A 441 -18.57 9.79 24.71
C PHE A 441 -17.07 9.59 24.51
N ILE A 442 -16.76 8.82 23.47
CA ILE A 442 -15.39 8.47 23.07
C ILE A 442 -15.23 8.85 21.60
N PRO A 443 -14.45 9.89 21.27
CA PRO A 443 -14.20 10.23 19.88
C PRO A 443 -13.51 9.09 19.12
N SER A 444 -13.93 8.85 17.88
CA SER A 444 -13.42 7.77 17.02
C SER A 444 -11.90 7.80 16.81
N LEU A 445 -11.30 8.99 16.92
CA LEU A 445 -9.87 9.23 16.68
C LEU A 445 -9.09 9.56 17.96
N LEU A 446 -9.74 9.51 19.14
CA LEU A 446 -9.08 9.82 20.41
C LEU A 446 -9.35 8.75 21.47
N ASN A 447 -8.31 8.18 22.06
CA ASN A 447 -8.37 7.22 23.17
C ASN A 447 -8.56 7.93 24.52
N GLY A 448 -9.63 8.70 24.64
CA GLY A 448 -9.93 9.46 25.83
C GLY A 448 -11.41 9.59 26.09
N LEU A 449 -11.76 9.80 27.35
CA LEU A 449 -13.12 10.02 27.80
C LEU A 449 -13.47 11.50 27.78
N PHE A 450 -14.55 11.85 27.11
CA PHE A 450 -15.06 13.21 27.03
C PHE A 450 -16.42 13.34 27.70
N GLU A 451 -16.70 14.52 28.24
CA GLU A 451 -17.97 14.91 28.83
C GLU A 451 -18.48 16.20 28.17
N LEU A 452 -19.74 16.20 27.76
CA LEU A 452 -20.49 17.37 27.36
C LEU A 452 -21.53 17.69 28.44
N ASP A 453 -21.47 18.91 28.96
CA ASP A 453 -22.52 19.46 29.81
C ASP A 453 -23.68 19.94 28.94
N LEU A 454 -24.86 19.31 29.06
CA LEU A 454 -26.03 19.62 28.23
C LEU A 454 -26.72 20.92 28.64
N VAL A 455 -26.39 21.51 29.79
CA VAL A 455 -26.94 22.79 30.26
C VAL A 455 -26.12 23.95 29.67
N THR A 456 -24.80 23.91 29.84
CA THR A 456 -23.88 24.97 29.40
C THR A 456 -23.37 24.79 27.98
N GLY A 457 -23.42 23.58 27.44
CA GLY A 457 -22.80 23.21 26.16
C GLY A 457 -21.28 23.12 26.23
N LYS A 458 -20.70 23.12 27.44
CA LYS A 458 -19.26 23.04 27.65
C LYS A 458 -18.76 21.61 27.44
N LEU A 459 -17.79 21.46 26.55
CA LEU A 459 -17.07 20.22 26.31
C LEU A 459 -15.83 20.12 27.21
N ASN A 460 -15.67 19.00 27.92
CA ASN A 460 -14.57 18.72 28.83
C ASN A 460 -13.88 17.39 28.46
N PHE A 461 -12.55 17.37 28.58
CA PHE A 461 -11.76 16.12 28.56
C PHE A 461 -11.62 15.61 29.99
N LEU A 462 -12.13 14.41 30.27
CA LEU A 462 -12.10 13.83 31.61
C LEU A 462 -10.77 13.11 31.87
N ALA A 463 -10.44 12.12 31.04
CA ALA A 463 -9.28 11.28 31.27
C ALA A 463 -8.78 10.59 30.00
N LEU A 464 -7.47 10.31 29.97
CA LEU A 464 -6.82 9.45 28.98
C LEU A 464 -7.04 7.98 29.36
N PHE A 465 -7.25 7.10 28.39
CA PHE A 465 -7.33 5.67 28.69
C PHE A 465 -5.97 5.13 29.17
N PRO A 466 -5.93 4.26 30.21
CA PRO A 466 -4.69 3.72 30.72
C PRO A 466 -3.93 2.96 29.64
N ASN A 467 -2.60 3.12 29.59
CA ASN A 467 -1.71 2.43 28.66
C ASN A 467 -2.00 2.68 27.16
N GLU A 468 -2.80 3.69 26.82
CA GLU A 468 -3.14 4.03 25.44
C GLU A 468 -2.61 5.40 25.06
N ILE A 469 -2.24 5.54 23.78
CA ILE A 469 -1.84 6.83 23.20
C ILE A 469 -3.10 7.59 22.79
N LEU A 470 -3.19 8.87 23.14
CA LEU A 470 -4.39 9.69 22.89
C LEU A 470 -4.85 9.64 21.43
N ASN A 471 -3.95 9.68 20.45
CA ASN A 471 -4.29 9.77 19.02
C ASN A 471 -4.21 8.44 18.26
N ASP A 472 -4.33 7.30 18.95
CA ASP A 472 -4.48 6.01 18.28
C ASP A 472 -5.97 5.71 18.03
N ARG A 473 -6.29 5.02 16.93
CA ARG A 473 -7.68 4.91 16.45
C ARG A 473 -8.40 3.71 17.05
N TYR A 474 -9.69 3.89 17.33
CA TYR A 474 -10.67 2.81 17.51
C TYR A 474 -10.29 1.73 18.55
N LYS A 475 -9.66 2.05 19.67
CA LYS A 475 -9.43 1.05 20.73
C LYS A 475 -10.71 0.65 21.44
N HIS A 476 -11.56 1.64 21.71
CA HIS A 476 -12.84 1.51 22.41
C HIS A 476 -13.87 2.39 21.73
N ILE A 477 -15.09 1.88 21.53
CA ILE A 477 -16.12 2.60 20.76
C ILE A 477 -17.48 2.69 21.45
N LEU A 478 -17.74 1.83 22.44
CA LEU A 478 -19.01 1.81 23.16
C LEU A 478 -18.84 2.26 24.60
N ILE A 479 -19.87 2.89 25.13
CA ILE A 479 -19.91 3.38 26.50
C ILE A 479 -21.28 3.06 27.11
N LYS A 480 -21.32 2.74 28.40
CA LYS A 480 -22.57 2.55 29.16
C LYS A 480 -22.45 3.14 30.54
N LYS A 481 -23.39 4.00 30.93
CA LYS A 481 -23.44 4.51 32.30
C LYS A 481 -24.15 3.52 33.22
N ILE A 482 -23.49 3.16 34.32
CA ILE A 482 -24.01 2.29 35.37
C ILE A 482 -23.85 3.01 36.70
N LYS A 483 -24.92 3.66 37.18
CA LYS A 483 -24.89 4.52 38.38
C LYS A 483 -23.76 5.56 38.26
N ASN A 484 -22.75 5.49 39.12
CA ASN A 484 -21.61 6.43 39.16
C ASN A 484 -20.39 5.90 38.39
N ARG A 485 -20.58 4.96 37.47
CA ARG A 485 -19.50 4.36 36.69
C ARG A 485 -19.82 4.36 35.21
N LEU A 486 -18.79 4.43 34.38
CA LEU A 486 -18.87 4.25 32.94
C LEU A 486 -18.16 2.96 32.57
N LEU A 487 -18.89 2.06 31.91
CA LEU A 487 -18.32 0.85 31.34
C LEU A 487 -17.99 1.14 29.86
N ILE A 488 -16.77 0.86 29.44
CA ILE A 488 -16.24 1.19 28.12
C ILE A 488 -15.76 -0.08 27.44
N ALA A 489 -16.37 -0.42 26.31
CA ALA A 489 -16.15 -1.70 25.65
C ALA A 489 -15.09 -1.63 24.54
N PRO A 490 -14.29 -2.70 24.36
CA PRO A 490 -13.22 -2.72 23.39
C PRO A 490 -13.68 -2.96 21.95
N TRP A 491 -12.87 -2.45 21.02
CA TRP A 491 -12.98 -2.67 19.57
C TRP A 491 -11.70 -3.25 18.94
N TYR A 492 -10.53 -2.73 19.32
CA TYR A 492 -9.21 -3.28 18.97
C TYR A 492 -8.37 -3.58 20.21
N SER A 493 -9.04 -3.83 21.33
CA SER A 493 -8.43 -4.15 22.63
C SER A 493 -9.06 -5.44 23.17
N SER A 494 -8.43 -6.07 24.17
CA SER A 494 -9.04 -7.16 24.96
C SER A 494 -9.48 -6.68 26.34
N VAL A 495 -9.54 -5.37 26.57
CA VAL A 495 -9.82 -4.78 27.88
C VAL A 495 -11.19 -4.11 27.89
N LEU A 496 -12.02 -4.50 28.85
CA LEU A 496 -13.21 -3.76 29.26
C LEU A 496 -12.80 -2.79 30.36
N MET A 497 -13.06 -1.51 30.20
CA MET A 497 -12.71 -0.51 31.21
C MET A 497 -13.92 -0.10 32.05
N GLU A 498 -13.70 0.09 33.34
CA GLU A 498 -14.65 0.68 34.29
C GLU A 498 -14.04 2.00 34.79
N TYR A 499 -14.66 3.13 34.46
CA TYR A 499 -14.28 4.45 34.97
C TYR A 499 -15.20 4.87 36.10
N ASP A 500 -14.65 5.22 37.26
CA ASP A 500 -15.41 5.74 38.40
C ASP A 500 -15.54 7.26 38.28
N LEU A 501 -16.78 7.76 38.20
CA LEU A 501 -17.07 9.19 38.03
C LEU A 501 -16.81 10.03 39.29
N ILE A 502 -16.69 9.40 40.46
CA ILE A 502 -16.40 10.09 41.72
C ILE A 502 -14.88 10.15 41.92
N GLU A 503 -14.23 9.00 41.86
CA GLU A 503 -12.79 8.88 42.15
C GLU A 503 -11.92 9.29 40.95
N ASN A 504 -12.49 9.40 39.75
CA ASN A 504 -11.79 9.66 38.49
C ASN A 504 -10.67 8.66 38.20
N THR A 505 -10.93 7.38 38.48
CA THR A 505 -9.97 6.29 38.27
C THR A 505 -10.51 5.24 37.31
N PHE A 506 -9.62 4.65 36.51
CA PHE A 506 -9.93 3.48 35.69
C PHE A 506 -9.63 2.18 36.42
N ARG A 507 -10.41 1.16 36.09
CA ARG A 507 -10.10 -0.25 36.30
C ARG A 507 -10.20 -0.99 34.98
N GLU A 508 -9.18 -1.77 34.67
CA GLU A 508 -9.12 -2.62 33.49
C GLU A 508 -9.58 -4.05 33.84
N ILE A 509 -10.46 -4.61 33.00
CA ILE A 509 -10.92 -6.00 33.09
C ILE A 509 -10.55 -6.70 31.77
N THR A 510 -9.60 -7.63 31.83
CA THR A 510 -9.19 -8.42 30.66
C THR A 510 -10.27 -9.44 30.29
N LEU A 511 -10.71 -9.38 29.03
CA LEU A 511 -11.61 -10.34 28.41
C LEU A 511 -10.80 -11.50 27.79
N GLN A 512 -11.33 -12.72 27.89
CA GLN A 512 -10.73 -13.93 27.33
C GLN A 512 -11.07 -14.03 25.85
N ILE A 513 -10.07 -14.01 24.97
CA ILE A 513 -10.26 -14.09 23.53
C ILE A 513 -11.01 -15.38 23.17
N THR A 514 -12.07 -15.25 22.37
CA THR A 514 -12.82 -16.39 21.82
C THR A 514 -12.64 -16.46 20.31
N LYS A 515 -13.17 -17.50 19.67
CA LYS A 515 -13.14 -17.61 18.21
C LYS A 515 -13.90 -16.43 17.59
N ASN A 516 -13.27 -15.73 16.67
CA ASN A 516 -13.93 -14.71 15.87
C ASN A 516 -14.88 -15.34 14.86
N LEU A 517 -16.00 -14.66 14.60
CA LEU A 517 -16.90 -14.96 13.49
C LEU A 517 -16.19 -14.80 12.13
N TYR A 518 -15.12 -14.00 12.10
CA TYR A 518 -14.37 -13.63 10.90
C TYR A 518 -12.86 -13.72 11.14
N PRO A 519 -12.21 -14.83 10.72
CA PRO A 519 -10.77 -15.02 10.92
C PRO A 519 -9.89 -13.94 10.27
N ALA A 520 -10.36 -13.31 9.18
CA ALA A 520 -9.64 -12.24 8.48
C ALA A 520 -9.41 -10.98 9.34
N PHE A 521 -10.20 -10.78 10.40
CA PHE A 521 -10.06 -9.64 11.30
C PHE A 521 -9.10 -9.87 12.47
N GLY A 522 -8.34 -10.97 12.46
CA GLY A 522 -7.37 -11.33 13.51
C GLY A 522 -8.04 -11.84 14.79
N GLU A 523 -7.28 -11.98 15.87
CA GLU A 523 -7.75 -12.45 17.19
C GLU A 523 -7.97 -11.29 18.18
N VAL A 524 -8.83 -10.32 17.83
CA VAL A 524 -9.16 -9.16 18.68
C VAL A 524 -10.66 -9.08 19.00
N PHE A 525 -11.02 -8.48 20.14
CA PHE A 525 -12.41 -8.25 20.53
C PHE A 525 -12.99 -7.02 19.83
N ARG A 526 -14.00 -7.23 19.00
CA ARG A 526 -14.83 -6.16 18.41
C ARG A 526 -16.22 -6.22 19.02
N ILE A 527 -16.41 -5.58 20.18
CA ILE A 527 -17.73 -5.48 20.82
C ILE A 527 -18.53 -4.40 20.10
N ILE A 528 -19.72 -4.79 19.62
CA ILE A 528 -20.59 -3.91 18.81
C ILE A 528 -21.87 -3.53 19.58
N GLY A 529 -22.14 -4.17 20.72
CA GLY A 529 -23.28 -3.82 21.55
C GLY A 529 -23.11 -4.21 23.01
N MET A 530 -23.82 -3.46 23.86
CA MET A 530 -23.75 -3.58 25.32
C MET A 530 -25.13 -3.32 25.97
N VAL A 531 -25.71 -4.35 26.57
CA VAL A 531 -27.05 -4.30 27.16
C VAL A 531 -26.98 -4.60 28.66
N GLN A 532 -27.60 -3.76 29.48
CA GLN A 532 -27.68 -4.00 30.92
C GLN A 532 -28.97 -4.75 31.24
N TYR A 533 -28.88 -5.81 32.06
CA TYR A 533 -30.02 -6.48 32.66
C TYR A 533 -29.74 -6.75 34.13
N LYS A 534 -30.47 -6.05 35.01
CA LYS A 534 -30.28 -6.08 36.46
C LYS A 534 -28.82 -5.80 36.84
N ASN A 535 -28.16 -6.74 37.53
CA ASN A 535 -26.77 -6.63 37.98
C ASN A 535 -25.75 -7.14 36.95
N TYR A 536 -26.15 -7.36 35.71
CA TYR A 536 -25.29 -7.87 34.65
C TYR A 536 -25.27 -6.92 33.46
N VAL A 537 -24.15 -6.92 32.76
CA VAL A 537 -23.99 -6.30 31.45
C VAL A 537 -23.61 -7.38 30.45
N PHE A 538 -24.33 -7.47 29.35
CA PHE A 538 -24.09 -8.40 28.27
C PHE A 538 -23.38 -7.66 27.13
N LEU A 539 -22.19 -8.13 26.79
CA LEU A 539 -21.34 -7.62 25.71
C LEU A 539 -21.36 -8.64 24.57
N PHE A 540 -21.47 -8.18 23.34
CA PHE A 540 -21.52 -9.04 22.18
C PHE A 540 -20.95 -8.32 20.96
N GLY A 541 -20.52 -9.10 19.96
CA GLY A 541 -19.92 -8.53 18.77
C GLY A 541 -19.48 -9.55 17.76
N LEU A 542 -18.33 -9.29 17.11
CA LEU A 542 -17.82 -10.18 16.06
C LEU A 542 -17.19 -11.49 16.60
N GLN A 543 -17.45 -11.80 17.86
CA GLN A 543 -16.95 -12.95 18.60
C GLN A 543 -18.06 -13.99 18.71
N GLN A 544 -17.71 -15.28 18.71
CA GLN A 544 -18.67 -16.37 18.88
C GLN A 544 -19.22 -16.50 20.32
N ALA A 545 -18.91 -15.53 21.20
CA ALA A 545 -19.36 -15.48 22.58
C ALA A 545 -20.17 -14.22 22.88
N ILE A 546 -21.26 -14.39 23.62
CA ILE A 546 -21.90 -13.32 24.37
C ILE A 546 -21.29 -13.34 25.77
N VAL A 547 -20.68 -12.23 26.18
CA VAL A 547 -20.00 -12.11 27.48
C VAL A 547 -20.95 -11.49 28.48
N ARG A 548 -21.23 -12.18 29.59
CA ARG A 548 -21.97 -11.65 30.73
C ARG A 548 -20.97 -11.16 31.79
N TYR A 549 -20.91 -9.85 31.98
CA TYR A 549 -20.15 -9.19 33.02
C TYR A 549 -21.03 -8.95 34.26
N ASN A 550 -20.58 -9.42 35.42
CA ASN A 550 -21.26 -9.21 36.70
C ASN A 550 -20.79 -7.91 37.37
N LEU A 551 -21.69 -6.95 37.57
CA LEU A 551 -21.37 -5.62 38.12
C LEU A 551 -20.87 -5.67 39.58
N ASN A 552 -21.21 -6.71 40.33
CA ASN A 552 -20.82 -6.84 41.74
C ASN A 552 -19.49 -7.59 41.90
N THR A 553 -19.35 -8.74 41.24
CA THR A 553 -18.17 -9.61 41.37
C THR A 553 -17.07 -9.28 40.37
N ARG A 554 -17.38 -8.49 39.33
CA ARG A 554 -16.50 -8.15 38.20
C ARG A 554 -15.99 -9.36 37.42
N LYS A 555 -16.71 -10.48 37.48
CA LYS A 555 -16.38 -11.70 36.72
C LYS A 555 -17.12 -11.71 35.38
N CYS A 556 -16.46 -12.25 34.36
CA CYS A 556 -17.02 -12.49 33.04
C CYS A 556 -17.35 -13.97 32.83
N GLU A 557 -18.52 -14.24 32.27
CA GLU A 557 -18.95 -15.57 31.82
C GLU A 557 -19.23 -15.54 30.32
N TYR A 558 -18.89 -16.61 29.61
CA TYR A 558 -18.92 -16.64 28.14
C TYR A 558 -19.95 -17.67 27.65
N TYR A 559 -20.92 -17.20 26.86
CA TYR A 559 -21.95 -18.04 26.27
C TYR A 559 -21.71 -18.19 24.77
N THR A 560 -21.37 -19.39 24.31
CA THR A 560 -21.02 -19.68 22.90
C THR A 560 -22.03 -20.59 22.19
N LYS A 561 -22.90 -21.27 22.94
CA LYS A 561 -23.84 -22.27 22.39
C LYS A 561 -24.82 -21.69 21.35
N TRP A 562 -25.10 -20.39 21.42
CA TRP A 562 -25.99 -19.71 20.49
C TRP A 562 -25.46 -19.74 19.05
N PHE A 563 -24.14 -19.76 18.85
CA PHE A 563 -23.53 -19.70 17.51
C PHE A 563 -23.93 -20.91 16.65
N LYS A 564 -24.08 -22.10 17.26
CA LYS A 564 -24.54 -23.31 16.55
C LYS A 564 -25.91 -23.17 15.89
N LEU A 565 -26.76 -22.27 16.40
CA LEU A 565 -28.10 -22.05 15.84
C LEU A 565 -28.05 -21.31 14.50
N ILE A 566 -26.97 -20.56 14.25
CA ILE A 566 -26.85 -19.66 13.11
C ILE A 566 -25.64 -19.99 12.23
N GLU A 567 -24.85 -21.01 12.58
CA GLU A 567 -23.62 -21.39 11.88
C GLU A 567 -23.85 -21.63 10.38
N ALA A 568 -24.99 -22.21 10.00
CA ALA A 568 -25.37 -22.46 8.61
C ALA A 568 -25.66 -21.18 7.78
N GLU A 569 -25.90 -20.04 8.43
CA GLU A 569 -26.19 -18.76 7.77
C GLU A 569 -24.92 -18.01 7.35
N PHE A 570 -23.74 -18.43 7.84
CA PHE A 570 -22.45 -17.80 7.50
C PHE A 570 -21.82 -18.51 6.30
N THR A 571 -21.97 -17.94 5.10
CA THR A 571 -21.20 -18.31 3.90
C THR A 571 -20.16 -17.23 3.56
N LYS A 572 -19.15 -17.56 2.75
CA LYS A 572 -18.07 -16.62 2.33
C LYS A 572 -18.57 -15.35 1.62
N GLU A 573 -19.83 -15.30 1.19
CA GLU A 573 -20.41 -14.18 0.43
C GLU A 573 -21.43 -13.35 1.25
N LYS A 574 -22.02 -13.90 2.33
CA LYS A 574 -23.08 -13.26 3.15
C LYS A 574 -22.58 -12.68 4.49
N VAL A 575 -21.45 -11.98 4.43
CA VAL A 575 -20.50 -11.83 5.57
C VAL A 575 -20.75 -10.62 6.48
N PHE A 576 -21.90 -9.95 6.46
CA PHE A 576 -22.11 -8.71 7.26
C PHE A 576 -23.24 -8.85 8.31
N CYS A 577 -23.09 -9.67 9.35
CA CYS A 577 -24.28 -10.08 10.13
C CYS A 577 -24.55 -9.40 11.48
N LEU A 578 -23.78 -8.44 12.00
CA LEU A 578 -24.07 -7.96 13.38
C LEU A 578 -23.87 -6.46 13.68
N LEU A 579 -23.14 -5.69 12.87
CA LEU A 579 -22.90 -4.25 13.14
C LEU A 579 -24.23 -3.49 13.30
N ASN A 580 -24.45 -2.89 14.48
CA ASN A 580 -25.67 -2.13 14.84
C ASN A 580 -27.00 -2.88 14.65
N SER A 581 -26.98 -4.21 14.58
CA SER A 581 -28.13 -5.03 14.17
C SER A 581 -28.76 -5.76 15.36
N PHE A 582 -29.16 -5.00 16.41
CA PHE A 582 -29.86 -5.59 17.54
C PHE A 582 -30.93 -4.67 18.15
N PHE A 583 -31.86 -5.29 18.87
CA PHE A 583 -32.84 -4.62 19.71
C PHE A 583 -32.98 -5.36 21.04
N SER A 584 -33.06 -4.64 22.15
CA SER A 584 -33.26 -5.24 23.48
C SER A 584 -34.57 -4.78 24.08
N HIS A 585 -35.35 -5.72 24.60
CA HIS A 585 -36.60 -5.45 25.32
C HIS A 585 -36.79 -6.46 26.45
N ASP A 586 -37.16 -5.97 27.64
CA ASP A 586 -37.23 -6.73 28.88
C ASP A 586 -35.94 -7.52 29.21
N SER A 587 -36.00 -8.84 29.06
CA SER A 587 -34.90 -9.77 29.33
C SER A 587 -34.29 -10.31 28.04
N LYS A 588 -34.67 -9.80 26.87
CA LYS A 588 -34.30 -10.38 25.58
C LYS A 588 -33.46 -9.42 24.77
N ILE A 589 -32.50 -9.99 24.05
CA ILE A 589 -31.75 -9.35 22.99
C ILE A 589 -32.11 -10.07 21.70
N PHE A 590 -32.53 -9.32 20.69
CA PHE A 590 -32.84 -9.80 19.36
C PHE A 590 -31.75 -9.31 18.42
N PHE A 591 -31.04 -10.23 17.78
CA PHE A 591 -30.03 -9.94 16.76
C PHE A 591 -30.61 -10.19 15.38
N PHE A 592 -30.41 -9.25 14.46
CA PHE A 592 -30.86 -9.37 13.08
C PHE A 592 -29.75 -10.04 12.27
N LEU A 593 -30.05 -11.19 11.67
CA LEU A 593 -29.11 -11.86 10.78
C LEU A 593 -29.26 -11.24 9.38
N GLN A 594 -28.48 -10.18 9.10
CA GLN A 594 -28.58 -9.46 7.83
C GLN A 594 -28.53 -10.40 6.61
N GLN A 595 -29.22 -10.02 5.54
CA GLN A 595 -29.39 -10.82 4.31
C GLN A 595 -30.21 -12.11 4.50
N THR A 596 -30.84 -12.27 5.67
CA THR A 596 -31.75 -13.36 5.98
C THR A 596 -32.94 -12.83 6.77
N ASN A 597 -34.01 -13.62 6.80
CA ASN A 597 -35.20 -13.35 7.60
C ASN A 597 -35.07 -13.89 9.04
N GLY A 598 -33.85 -14.23 9.45
CA GLY A 598 -33.52 -14.81 10.74
C GLY A 598 -33.36 -13.76 11.84
N ILE A 599 -33.97 -14.03 13.01
CA ILE A 599 -33.79 -13.22 14.22
C ILE A 599 -33.36 -14.13 15.35
N LEU A 600 -32.13 -13.95 15.81
CA LEU A 600 -31.62 -14.68 16.96
C LEU A 600 -32.07 -13.96 18.24
N GLU A 601 -32.89 -14.61 19.03
CA GLU A 601 -33.22 -14.17 20.38
C GLU A 601 -32.25 -14.79 21.39
N PHE A 602 -31.74 -13.98 22.31
CA PHE A 602 -31.00 -14.39 23.49
C PHE A 602 -31.70 -13.86 24.74
N ASP A 603 -32.13 -14.77 25.63
CA ASP A 603 -32.75 -14.43 26.90
C ASP A 603 -31.67 -14.27 27.98
N MET A 604 -31.47 -13.03 28.45
CA MET A 604 -30.51 -12.66 29.49
C MET A 604 -30.83 -13.25 30.87
N LYS A 605 -32.07 -13.64 31.13
CA LYS A 605 -32.49 -14.30 32.39
C LYS A 605 -32.16 -15.79 32.36
N THR A 606 -32.48 -16.49 31.27
CA THR A 606 -32.28 -17.95 31.16
C THR A 606 -30.96 -18.34 30.50
N THR A 607 -30.28 -17.40 29.84
CA THR A 607 -29.05 -17.57 29.05
C THR A 607 -29.21 -18.54 27.88
N LYS A 608 -30.44 -18.72 27.41
CA LYS A 608 -30.79 -19.57 26.27
C LYS A 608 -31.01 -18.71 25.03
N ALA A 609 -30.67 -19.27 23.88
CA ALA A 609 -30.89 -18.65 22.58
C ALA A 609 -31.89 -19.45 21.74
N ARG A 610 -32.61 -18.77 20.86
CA ARG A 610 -33.52 -19.36 19.88
C ARG A 610 -33.54 -18.54 18.59
N LEU A 611 -33.61 -19.21 17.45
CA LEU A 611 -33.70 -18.56 16.15
C LEU A 611 -35.15 -18.51 15.68
N HIS A 612 -35.61 -17.32 15.31
CA HIS A 612 -36.91 -17.09 14.68
C HIS A 612 -36.76 -16.85 13.19
N ARG A 613 -37.75 -17.28 12.42
CA ARG A 613 -37.94 -16.89 11.03
C ARG A 613 -39.15 -15.97 10.97
N VAL A 614 -38.92 -14.71 10.62
CA VAL A 614 -39.97 -13.68 10.57
C VAL A 614 -40.04 -13.19 9.14
N GLY A 615 -41.23 -13.08 8.56
CA GLY A 615 -41.42 -12.67 7.17
C GLY A 615 -40.91 -13.68 6.12
N ASN A 616 -40.89 -13.24 4.87
CA ASN A 616 -40.39 -13.98 3.72
C ASN A 616 -38.87 -14.23 3.80
N ILE A 617 -38.37 -15.33 3.22
CA ILE A 617 -36.95 -15.69 3.18
C ILE A 617 -36.04 -14.60 2.60
N GLU A 618 -36.59 -13.76 1.72
CA GLU A 618 -35.85 -12.66 1.10
C GLU A 618 -35.79 -11.38 1.95
N ASN A 619 -36.45 -11.34 3.11
CA ASN A 619 -36.37 -10.19 4.00
C ASN A 619 -34.99 -10.07 4.64
N SER A 620 -34.61 -8.83 4.98
CA SER A 620 -33.39 -8.53 5.73
C SER A 620 -33.65 -7.33 6.64
N TYR A 621 -33.42 -7.48 7.94
CA TYR A 621 -33.79 -6.46 8.93
C TYR A 621 -32.59 -5.66 9.41
N ASN A 622 -32.76 -4.34 9.52
CA ASN A 622 -31.78 -3.42 10.11
C ASN A 622 -32.36 -2.57 11.25
N GLY A 623 -33.65 -2.70 11.54
CA GLY A 623 -34.30 -2.04 12.67
C GLY A 623 -35.44 -2.87 13.25
N MET A 624 -35.66 -2.71 14.54
CA MET A 624 -36.84 -3.25 15.21
C MET A 624 -37.28 -2.31 16.34
N VAL A 625 -38.59 -2.21 16.56
CA VAL A 625 -39.17 -1.52 17.72
C VAL A 625 -40.40 -2.26 18.23
N PHE A 626 -40.77 -2.03 19.49
CA PHE A 626 -41.93 -2.65 20.13
C PHE A 626 -42.97 -1.58 20.49
N ASP A 627 -44.23 -1.79 20.09
CA ASP A 627 -45.32 -0.83 20.31
C ASP A 627 -46.12 -1.06 21.61
N GLY A 628 -45.70 -2.04 22.42
CA GLY A 628 -46.46 -2.52 23.59
C GLY A 628 -47.18 -3.86 23.35
N ARG A 629 -47.39 -4.25 22.09
CA ARG A 629 -48.05 -5.50 21.68
C ARG A 629 -47.32 -6.26 20.58
N PHE A 630 -46.86 -5.58 19.54
CA PHE A 630 -46.21 -6.10 18.35
C PHE A 630 -44.79 -5.58 18.21
N TYR A 631 -43.93 -6.41 17.62
CA TYR A 631 -42.62 -5.99 17.13
C TYR A 631 -42.77 -5.53 15.69
N TRP A 632 -42.22 -4.36 15.37
CA TRP A 632 -42.19 -3.79 14.03
C TRP A 632 -40.76 -3.83 13.52
N LEU A 633 -40.52 -4.60 12.47
CA LEU A 633 -39.22 -4.83 11.86
C LEU A 633 -39.11 -4.06 10.55
N ILE A 634 -37.96 -3.43 10.34
CA ILE A 634 -37.71 -2.57 9.19
C ILE A 634 -36.74 -3.27 8.25
N ASP A 635 -37.22 -3.56 7.04
CA ASP A 635 -36.43 -4.03 5.92
C ASP A 635 -36.10 -2.83 5.02
N ASP A 636 -34.95 -2.23 5.25
CA ASP A 636 -34.46 -1.06 4.51
C ASP A 636 -33.72 -1.44 3.22
N ARG A 637 -33.72 -2.72 2.82
CA ARG A 637 -33.25 -3.15 1.49
C ARG A 637 -34.39 -3.23 0.50
N LYS A 638 -35.53 -3.74 0.95
CA LYS A 638 -36.76 -3.89 0.13
C LYS A 638 -37.79 -2.80 0.40
N GLY A 639 -37.60 -2.06 1.48
CA GLY A 639 -38.46 -0.96 1.88
C GLY A 639 -39.77 -1.37 2.52
N LYS A 640 -39.77 -2.53 3.18
CA LYS A 640 -40.96 -3.09 3.83
C LYS A 640 -40.90 -2.91 5.34
N ILE A 641 -42.08 -2.85 5.94
CA ILE A 641 -42.27 -2.86 7.40
C ILE A 641 -43.08 -4.09 7.77
N ILE A 642 -42.51 -4.94 8.62
CA ILE A 642 -43.06 -6.23 9.01
C ILE A 642 -43.56 -6.11 10.44
N LYS A 643 -44.82 -6.46 10.66
CA LYS A 643 -45.40 -6.54 12.00
C LYS A 643 -45.38 -7.98 12.46
N TRP A 644 -44.83 -8.21 13.65
CA TRP A 644 -44.65 -9.54 14.23
C TRP A 644 -45.26 -9.59 15.63
N ASN A 645 -46.24 -10.47 15.82
CA ASN A 645 -46.72 -10.84 17.13
C ASN A 645 -45.92 -12.02 17.66
N TYR A 646 -45.12 -11.73 18.66
CA TYR A 646 -44.25 -12.71 19.31
C TYR A 646 -45.02 -13.85 20.02
N LYS A 647 -46.25 -13.62 20.50
CA LYS A 647 -46.98 -14.58 21.33
C LYS A 647 -47.67 -15.68 20.51
N ASP A 648 -48.32 -15.31 19.42
CA ASP A 648 -49.08 -16.23 18.55
C ASP A 648 -48.37 -16.51 17.22
N GLY A 649 -47.27 -15.81 16.91
CA GLY A 649 -46.51 -16.00 15.68
C GLY A 649 -47.10 -15.30 14.46
N LEU A 650 -48.13 -14.45 14.62
CA LEU A 650 -48.71 -13.69 13.50
C LEU A 650 -47.65 -12.77 12.87
N ILE A 651 -47.56 -12.81 11.54
CA ILE A 651 -46.68 -11.96 10.75
C ILE A 651 -47.52 -11.28 9.66
N GLU A 652 -47.50 -9.95 9.62
CA GLU A 652 -48.17 -9.13 8.60
C GLU A 652 -47.11 -8.29 7.87
N GLU A 653 -46.99 -8.46 6.55
CA GLU A 653 -46.14 -7.62 5.69
C GLU A 653 -46.94 -6.44 5.15
N ASN A 654 -46.43 -5.22 5.33
CA ASN A 654 -47.02 -4.02 4.74
C ASN A 654 -46.39 -3.69 3.37
N GLN A 655 -47.02 -2.77 2.64
CA GLN A 655 -46.52 -2.28 1.35
C GLN A 655 -45.12 -1.64 1.46
N GLU A 656 -44.44 -1.49 0.32
CA GLU A 656 -43.06 -0.98 0.20
C GLU A 656 -42.95 0.54 0.43
N ILE A 657 -43.41 1.02 1.59
CA ILE A 657 -43.49 2.44 1.95
C ILE A 657 -42.12 3.13 1.89
N LEU A 658 -41.03 2.40 2.16
CA LEU A 658 -39.69 2.97 2.20
C LEU A 658 -38.94 2.91 0.87
N ARG A 659 -39.52 2.26 -0.17
CA ARG A 659 -38.87 2.09 -1.47
C ARG A 659 -38.39 3.39 -2.13
N PRO A 660 -39.14 4.52 -2.08
CA PRO A 660 -38.67 5.78 -2.67
C PRO A 660 -37.38 6.31 -2.05
N PHE A 661 -37.15 6.05 -0.76
CA PHE A 661 -35.96 6.51 -0.02
C PHE A 661 -34.77 5.58 -0.26
N ILE A 662 -35.02 4.27 -0.36
CA ILE A 662 -33.98 3.28 -0.65
C ILE A 662 -33.44 3.47 -2.08
N GLN A 663 -34.28 3.83 -3.04
CA GLN A 663 -33.85 4.19 -4.40
C GLN A 663 -32.93 5.41 -4.43
N GLN A 664 -32.91 6.22 -3.37
CA GLN A 664 -31.99 7.35 -3.17
C GLN A 664 -30.77 6.97 -2.31
N ASN A 665 -30.52 5.67 -2.14
CA ASN A 665 -29.44 5.11 -1.30
C ASN A 665 -29.51 5.52 0.17
N MET A 666 -30.71 5.79 0.71
CA MET A 666 -30.88 6.03 2.14
C MET A 666 -30.88 4.71 2.91
N THR A 667 -30.16 4.69 4.03
CA THR A 667 -30.04 3.55 4.95
C THR A 667 -30.64 3.89 6.31
N LEU A 668 -31.21 2.90 7.00
CA LEU A 668 -31.79 3.11 8.32
C LEU A 668 -30.68 3.23 9.38
N LYS A 669 -30.70 4.30 10.18
CA LYS A 669 -29.77 4.49 11.29
C LYS A 669 -30.42 4.16 12.64
N LYS A 670 -31.71 4.49 12.83
CA LYS A 670 -32.45 4.18 14.07
C LYS A 670 -33.97 4.16 13.84
N THR A 671 -34.66 3.33 14.62
CA THR A 671 -36.12 3.31 14.74
C THR A 671 -36.56 3.52 16.19
N LEU A 672 -37.59 4.35 16.39
CA LEU A 672 -38.27 4.57 17.68
C LEU A 672 -39.79 4.39 17.50
N PHE A 673 -40.52 4.25 18.60
CA PHE A 673 -41.99 4.20 18.60
C PHE A 673 -42.53 5.26 19.56
N ARG A 674 -43.28 6.23 19.03
CA ARG A 674 -43.83 7.37 19.77
C ARG A 674 -45.15 7.81 19.16
N ASP A 675 -46.12 8.18 19.99
CA ASP A 675 -47.43 8.72 19.55
C ASP A 675 -48.07 7.92 18.42
N GLU A 676 -48.17 6.61 18.64
CA GLU A 676 -48.69 5.65 17.67
C GLU A 676 -47.98 5.71 16.29
N ALA A 677 -46.70 6.07 16.26
CA ALA A 677 -45.91 6.20 15.04
C ALA A 677 -44.55 5.51 15.16
N LEU A 678 -44.09 4.91 14.06
CA LEU A 678 -42.71 4.48 13.91
C LEU A 678 -41.88 5.66 13.41
N ILE A 679 -40.93 6.12 14.21
CA ILE A 679 -40.02 7.21 13.83
C ILE A 679 -38.76 6.58 13.26
N LEU A 680 -38.45 6.88 11.99
CA LEU A 680 -37.32 6.33 11.24
C LEU A 680 -36.33 7.44 10.94
N PHE A 681 -35.10 7.26 11.42
CA PHE A 681 -33.96 8.10 11.07
C PHE A 681 -33.18 7.41 9.95
N MET A 682 -33.14 8.05 8.78
CA MET A 682 -32.50 7.50 7.58
C MET A 682 -31.48 8.48 7.02
N ASP A 683 -30.39 7.98 6.45
CA ASP A 683 -29.28 8.80 5.94
C ASP A 683 -28.57 8.11 4.76
N SER A 684 -28.10 8.92 3.80
CA SER A 684 -27.40 8.48 2.59
C SER A 684 -25.89 8.68 2.72
N ASP A 685 -25.16 7.57 2.76
CA ASP A 685 -23.69 7.57 2.85
C ASP A 685 -23.01 8.13 1.58
N ILE A 686 -23.76 8.35 0.49
CA ILE A 686 -23.23 8.83 -0.81
C ILE A 686 -23.46 10.33 -1.00
N ASN A 687 -24.69 10.79 -0.74
CA ASN A 687 -25.09 12.17 -1.05
C ASN A 687 -25.10 13.09 0.17
N ASN A 688 -24.87 12.56 1.38
CA ASN A 688 -24.96 13.27 2.66
C ASN A 688 -26.32 13.94 2.94
N ASP A 689 -27.39 13.36 2.39
CA ASP A 689 -28.76 13.74 2.67
C ASP A 689 -29.38 12.74 3.66
N GLY A 690 -30.12 13.23 4.65
CA GLY A 690 -30.87 12.38 5.57
C GLY A 690 -32.23 12.94 5.91
N ILE A 691 -33.09 12.05 6.39
CA ILE A 691 -34.52 12.30 6.59
C ILE A 691 -35.00 11.64 7.88
N ILE A 692 -35.92 12.33 8.56
CA ILE A 692 -36.69 11.77 9.67
C ILE A 692 -38.12 11.55 9.17
N LEU A 693 -38.59 10.31 9.24
CA LEU A 693 -39.93 9.90 8.82
C LEU A 693 -40.75 9.44 10.01
N ALA A 694 -42.02 9.81 10.06
CA ALA A 694 -43.01 9.23 10.97
C ALA A 694 -43.99 8.38 10.16
N VAL A 695 -44.04 7.08 10.45
CA VAL A 695 -45.02 6.16 9.88
C VAL A 695 -46.16 5.99 10.89
N ARG A 696 -47.31 6.60 10.62
CA ARG A 696 -48.45 6.66 11.54
C ARG A 696 -49.22 5.36 11.52
N LEU A 697 -49.54 4.88 12.71
CA LEU A 697 -50.34 3.69 12.94
C LEU A 697 -51.71 4.09 13.50
N SER A 698 -52.75 3.36 13.10
CA SER A 698 -54.04 3.37 13.77
C SER A 698 -54.60 1.96 13.80
N ASN A 699 -55.13 1.53 14.95
CA ASN A 699 -55.59 0.16 15.17
C ASN A 699 -54.53 -0.90 14.79
N ASN A 700 -53.25 -0.61 15.04
CA ASN A 700 -52.10 -1.46 14.70
C ASN A 700 -51.93 -1.73 13.19
N LYS A 701 -52.37 -0.81 12.33
CA LYS A 701 -52.14 -0.81 10.88
C LYS A 701 -51.52 0.50 10.47
N ILE A 702 -50.65 0.46 9.46
CA ILE A 702 -50.09 1.68 8.88
C ILE A 702 -51.19 2.41 8.10
N ILE A 703 -51.37 3.70 8.40
CA ILE A 703 -52.40 4.54 7.76
C ILE A 703 -51.80 5.62 6.86
N SER A 704 -50.64 6.16 7.23
CA SER A 704 -49.95 7.21 6.50
C SER A 704 -48.49 7.29 6.92
N TRP A 705 -47.72 8.10 6.22
CA TRP A 705 -46.39 8.52 6.66
C TRP A 705 -46.23 10.00 6.36
N GLU A 706 -45.39 10.66 7.15
CA GLU A 706 -45.04 12.06 6.96
C GLU A 706 -43.54 12.27 7.22
N LYS A 707 -43.00 13.29 6.59
CA LYS A 707 -41.62 13.72 6.77
C LYS A 707 -41.57 14.75 7.89
N LEU A 708 -40.77 14.46 8.93
CA LEU A 708 -40.58 15.36 10.08
C LEU A 708 -39.42 16.34 9.87
N GLY A 709 -38.41 16.00 9.05
CA GLY A 709 -37.30 16.91 8.75
C GLY A 709 -36.23 16.30 7.84
N ASP A 710 -35.37 17.17 7.31
CA ASP A 710 -34.17 16.84 6.50
C ASP A 710 -32.92 16.96 7.35
N ILE A 711 -32.59 15.92 8.10
CA ILE A 711 -31.43 15.91 8.99
C ILE A 711 -30.62 14.66 8.73
N GLY A 712 -29.45 14.84 8.11
CA GLY A 712 -28.42 13.82 8.01
C GLY A 712 -27.94 13.41 9.40
N CYS A 713 -27.90 12.12 9.68
CA CYS A 713 -27.50 11.58 10.97
C CYS A 713 -26.49 10.44 10.81
N SER A 714 -25.33 10.63 11.44
CA SER A 714 -24.32 9.58 11.57
C SER A 714 -24.61 8.67 12.75
N PHE A 715 -25.36 9.17 13.73
CA PHE A 715 -25.66 8.48 14.97
C PHE A 715 -26.94 9.01 15.64
N VAL A 716 -27.71 8.13 16.27
CA VAL A 716 -28.96 8.46 16.98
C VAL A 716 -29.07 7.63 18.26
N LYS A 717 -29.28 8.29 19.41
CA LYS A 717 -29.45 7.66 20.73
C LYS A 717 -30.66 8.21 21.45
N GLU A 718 -31.51 7.31 21.92
CA GLU A 718 -32.56 7.65 22.87
C GLU A 718 -31.98 7.64 24.29
N THR A 719 -32.32 8.68 25.06
CA THR A 719 -31.85 8.85 26.44
C THR A 719 -32.92 8.45 27.44
N SER A 720 -32.55 8.30 28.72
CA SER A 720 -33.46 7.84 29.76
C SER A 720 -34.61 8.80 30.09
N ASP A 721 -34.47 10.09 29.75
CA ASP A 721 -35.50 11.11 29.94
C ASP A 721 -36.52 11.16 28.78
N GLY A 722 -36.37 10.28 27.77
CA GLY A 722 -37.20 10.27 26.58
C GLY A 722 -36.77 11.25 25.48
N SER A 723 -35.71 12.03 25.66
CA SER A 723 -35.12 12.84 24.58
C SER A 723 -34.26 11.99 23.64
N VAL A 724 -34.03 12.49 22.42
CA VAL A 724 -33.19 11.82 21.41
C VAL A 724 -32.00 12.70 21.06
N LEU A 725 -30.80 12.15 21.15
CA LEU A 725 -29.56 12.79 20.72
C LEU A 725 -29.19 12.31 19.32
N VAL A 726 -28.96 13.25 18.40
CA VAL A 726 -28.63 12.99 17.00
C VAL A 726 -27.35 13.71 16.62
N LEU A 727 -26.33 12.98 16.16
CA LEU A 727 -25.10 13.58 15.64
C LEU A 727 -25.21 13.77 14.13
N GLU A 728 -25.14 15.02 13.70
CA GLU A 728 -25.27 15.40 12.30
C GLU A 728 -23.98 15.10 11.50
N THR A 729 -24.12 14.40 10.37
CA THR A 729 -23.02 13.79 9.59
C THR A 729 -21.96 14.78 9.13
N LEU A 730 -22.34 16.02 8.79
CA LEU A 730 -21.43 17.02 8.18
C LEU A 730 -21.08 18.21 9.06
N ASN A 731 -21.93 18.54 10.03
CA ASN A 731 -21.82 19.82 10.74
C ASN A 731 -21.15 19.69 12.11
N GLY A 732 -20.89 18.46 12.57
CA GLY A 732 -20.36 18.23 13.91
C GLY A 732 -21.31 18.77 14.98
N ILE A 733 -22.61 18.77 14.72
CA ILE A 733 -23.63 19.27 15.63
C ILE A 733 -24.32 18.06 16.26
N LEU A 734 -24.30 18.01 17.59
CA LEU A 734 -25.16 17.11 18.36
C LEU A 734 -26.47 17.85 18.64
N ARG A 735 -27.57 17.32 18.13
CA ARG A 735 -28.92 17.87 18.31
C ARG A 735 -29.66 17.08 19.37
N LYS A 736 -30.30 17.76 20.31
CA LYS A 736 -31.23 17.17 21.29
C LYS A 736 -32.66 17.41 20.81
N PHE A 737 -33.37 16.34 20.52
CA PHE A 737 -34.80 16.33 20.24
C PHE A 737 -35.58 16.02 21.52
N ASP A 738 -36.72 16.68 21.71
CA ASP A 738 -37.65 16.38 22.80
C ASP A 738 -38.43 15.08 22.55
N GLU A 739 -39.39 14.80 23.44
CA GLU A 739 -40.24 13.61 23.31
C GLU A 739 -41.06 13.58 22.00
N ASN A 740 -41.42 14.76 21.48
CA ASN A 740 -42.22 14.97 20.28
C ASN A 740 -41.38 15.09 18.99
N ILE A 741 -40.08 14.79 19.05
CA ILE A 741 -39.15 14.89 17.91
C ILE A 741 -39.01 16.35 17.38
N ASN A 742 -39.14 17.34 18.26
CA ASN A 742 -38.76 18.73 17.97
C ASN A 742 -37.34 19.03 18.47
N ILE A 743 -36.58 19.82 17.71
CA ILE A 743 -35.23 20.25 18.14
C ILE A 743 -35.36 21.17 19.36
N SER A 744 -34.90 20.69 20.50
CA SER A 744 -34.86 21.46 21.76
C SER A 744 -33.54 22.22 21.93
N LYS A 745 -32.41 21.66 21.48
CA LYS A 745 -31.08 22.26 21.64
C LYS A 745 -30.05 21.72 20.65
N ASN A 746 -29.04 22.53 20.34
CA ASN A 746 -27.91 22.15 19.49
C ASN A 746 -26.59 22.38 20.22
N PHE A 747 -25.65 21.45 20.06
CA PHE A 747 -24.31 21.51 20.65
C PHE A 747 -23.26 21.35 19.55
N ARG A 748 -22.26 22.23 19.51
CA ARG A 748 -21.13 22.08 18.58
C ARG A 748 -20.11 21.12 19.17
N MET A 749 -19.87 20.01 18.48
CA MET A 749 -18.94 18.94 18.87
C MET A 749 -17.54 19.20 18.29
N ASN A 750 -16.96 20.34 18.66
CA ASN A 750 -15.67 20.78 18.15
C ASN A 750 -14.69 21.01 19.31
N ILE A 751 -13.44 20.57 19.16
CA ILE A 751 -12.38 20.88 20.13
C ILE A 751 -12.01 22.37 19.99
N SER A 752 -12.23 23.15 21.04
CA SER A 752 -11.80 24.56 21.09
C SER A 752 -10.27 24.68 21.17
N SER A 753 -9.70 25.82 20.78
CA SER A 753 -8.25 26.07 20.89
C SER A 753 -7.73 25.95 22.32
N CYS A 754 -8.53 26.32 23.31
CA CYS A 754 -8.19 26.18 24.74
C CYS A 754 -8.11 24.71 25.16
N LEU A 755 -9.12 23.90 24.82
CA LEU A 755 -9.13 22.47 25.11
C LEU A 755 -8.00 21.74 24.34
N LEU A 756 -7.74 22.16 23.11
CA LEU A 756 -6.64 21.62 22.31
C LEU A 756 -5.28 21.85 22.99
N ASN A 757 -5.07 23.02 23.60
CA ASN A 757 -3.84 23.29 24.34
C ASN A 757 -3.74 22.44 25.62
N GLN A 758 -4.83 22.26 26.36
CA GLN A 758 -4.85 21.35 27.52
C GLN A 758 -4.53 19.89 27.14
N LEU A 759 -4.98 19.44 25.97
CA LEU A 759 -4.65 18.11 25.45
C LEU A 759 -3.18 17.98 25.05
N LYS A 760 -2.54 19.07 24.58
CA LYS A 760 -1.10 19.07 24.25
C LYS A 760 -0.21 18.94 25.49
N ASP A 761 -0.66 19.43 26.65
CA ASP A 761 0.13 19.45 27.89
C ASP A 761 0.10 18.10 28.64
N LYS A 762 -0.93 17.27 28.41
CA LYS A 762 -1.14 16.02 29.18
C LYS A 762 -0.39 14.80 28.66
N GLU A 763 0.14 14.86 27.45
CA GLU A 763 1.21 14.03 26.89
C GLU A 763 1.50 14.59 25.50
N PHE A 764 2.78 14.60 25.07
CA PHE A 764 3.14 15.00 23.71
C PHE A 764 2.25 14.20 22.75
N ILE A 765 1.60 14.88 21.81
CA ILE A 765 0.98 14.24 20.64
C ILE A 765 2.10 13.50 19.91
N SER A 766 2.37 12.27 20.32
CA SER A 766 3.27 11.31 19.69
C SER A 766 2.40 10.27 19.03
N ILE A 767 2.11 10.47 17.76
CA ILE A 767 1.55 9.42 16.92
C ILE A 767 2.75 8.57 16.51
N SER A 768 2.96 7.42 17.16
CA SER A 768 4.01 6.46 16.80
C SER A 768 3.44 5.15 16.25
N SER A 769 3.94 4.83 15.06
CA SER A 769 4.18 3.49 14.48
C SER A 769 3.01 2.49 14.41
N ASN A 770 2.27 2.53 13.31
CA ASN A 770 2.10 1.34 12.46
C ASN A 770 1.63 1.70 11.04
N ASN A 771 2.14 0.95 10.07
CA ASN A 771 1.90 1.09 8.63
C ASN A 771 0.41 1.17 8.27
N THR A 772 -0.12 2.36 8.03
CA THR A 772 -1.23 2.62 7.09
C THR A 772 -1.38 4.13 6.91
N PHE A 773 -1.24 4.58 5.66
CA PHE A 773 -1.75 5.83 5.06
C PHE A 773 -2.29 6.88 6.05
N TYR A 774 -1.45 7.86 6.40
CA TYR A 774 -1.89 9.08 7.07
C TYR A 774 -2.42 10.07 6.02
N GLU A 775 -3.73 10.05 5.80
CA GLU A 775 -4.46 11.23 5.37
C GLU A 775 -4.92 11.95 6.65
N ASP A 776 -4.75 13.27 6.69
CA ASP A 776 -4.96 14.19 7.82
C ASP A 776 -3.75 14.41 8.74
N CYS A 777 -3.20 15.63 8.69
CA CYS A 777 -2.72 16.43 9.83
C CYS A 777 -2.23 17.82 9.35
N SER A 778 -2.46 18.87 10.16
CA SER A 778 -1.90 20.21 9.89
C SER A 778 -0.37 20.20 9.87
N ILE A 779 0.27 21.10 9.11
CA ILE A 779 1.74 21.18 8.96
C ILE A 779 2.45 21.42 10.31
N GLN A 780 1.76 21.95 11.33
CA GLN A 780 2.33 22.04 12.68
C GLN A 780 2.50 20.67 13.36
N LYS A 781 1.62 19.69 13.06
CA LYS A 781 1.75 18.31 13.55
C LYS A 781 2.88 17.55 12.85
N LEU A 782 3.19 17.87 11.58
CA LEU A 782 4.39 17.38 10.90
C LEU A 782 5.64 17.70 11.71
N ILE A 783 5.75 18.94 12.19
CA ILE A 783 6.95 19.40 12.90
C ILE A 783 7.06 18.69 14.25
N GLY A 784 5.96 18.54 15.01
CA GLY A 784 5.95 17.74 16.24
C GLY A 784 6.27 16.26 15.99
N PHE A 785 5.79 15.68 14.89
CA PHE A 785 6.09 14.31 14.48
C PHE A 785 7.57 14.13 14.08
N ILE A 786 8.15 15.09 13.36
CA ILE A 786 9.58 15.10 13.00
C ILE A 786 10.45 15.22 14.24
N GLU A 787 10.12 16.14 15.16
CA GLU A 787 10.82 16.30 16.44
C GLU A 787 10.76 15.02 17.28
N HIS A 788 9.61 14.35 17.33
CA HIS A 788 9.42 13.10 18.05
C HIS A 788 10.19 11.92 17.41
N THR A 789 10.08 11.73 16.09
CA THR A 789 10.72 10.62 15.37
C THR A 789 12.24 10.73 15.40
N ILE A 790 12.77 11.96 15.31
CA ILE A 790 14.21 12.21 15.45
C ILE A 790 14.69 11.97 16.89
N ARG A 791 13.90 12.30 17.91
CA ARG A 791 14.24 11.99 19.32
C ARG A 791 14.29 10.48 19.59
N LEU A 792 13.40 9.70 18.98
CA LEU A 792 13.43 8.23 19.07
C LEU A 792 14.67 7.65 18.39
N ASN A 793 14.97 8.07 17.15
CA ASN A 793 16.16 7.62 16.42
C ASN A 793 17.48 8.00 17.11
N ASN A 794 17.53 9.14 17.81
CA ASN A 794 18.72 9.53 18.59
C ASN A 794 18.88 8.77 19.92
N LYS A 795 17.81 8.22 20.49
CA LYS A 795 17.88 7.34 21.67
C LYS A 795 18.29 5.91 21.30
N GLU A 796 17.99 5.46 20.08
CA GLU A 796 18.36 4.16 19.55
C GLU A 796 19.67 4.17 18.72
N ASN A 797 20.67 4.93 19.18
CA ASN A 797 22.03 4.88 18.65
C ASN A 797 22.75 3.55 19.06
N LYS A 798 22.12 2.41 18.78
CA LYS A 798 22.80 1.12 18.61
C LYS A 798 22.77 0.80 17.13
N GLN A 799 23.97 0.74 16.56
CA GLN A 799 24.26 0.23 15.22
C GLN A 799 23.20 -0.75 14.73
N CYS A 800 22.57 -0.42 13.61
CA CYS A 800 21.80 -1.36 12.82
C CYS A 800 22.80 -2.38 12.23
N SER A 801 23.19 -3.37 13.03
CA SER A 801 24.00 -4.49 12.58
C SER A 801 23.12 -5.40 11.73
N ILE A 802 23.48 -5.52 10.45
CA ILE A 802 22.98 -6.55 9.54
C ILE A 802 23.26 -7.91 10.18
N LEU A 803 22.24 -8.50 10.81
CA LEU A 803 22.29 -9.91 11.20
C LEU A 803 22.03 -10.74 9.93
N LYS A 804 23.11 -11.25 9.33
CA LYS A 804 23.05 -12.44 8.47
C LYS A 804 22.47 -13.59 9.30
N THR A 805 21.36 -14.16 8.87
CA THR A 805 20.94 -15.49 9.31
C THR A 805 20.56 -16.33 8.10
N ASP A 806 21.22 -17.49 7.99
CA ASP A 806 20.97 -18.53 7.00
C ASP A 806 19.57 -19.13 7.20
N ALA A 807 18.60 -18.71 6.38
CA ALA A 807 17.43 -19.48 5.94
C ALA A 807 16.39 -18.58 5.23
N GLY A 808 16.60 -18.32 3.94
CA GLY A 808 15.59 -18.34 2.86
C GLY A 808 14.16 -17.80 3.02
N ARG A 809 13.78 -16.97 4.02
CA ARG A 809 12.45 -16.32 4.09
C ARG A 809 12.57 -14.88 4.61
N LYS A 810 12.35 -13.90 3.73
CA LYS A 810 12.37 -12.46 4.04
C LYS A 810 10.95 -11.96 4.31
N TYR A 811 10.61 -11.70 5.57
CA TYR A 811 9.56 -10.76 5.96
C TYR A 811 10.18 -9.73 6.88
N ILE A 812 10.08 -8.45 6.52
CA ILE A 812 10.47 -7.32 7.37
C ILE A 812 9.34 -7.15 8.39
N PHE A 813 9.53 -7.66 9.61
CA PHE A 813 8.71 -7.29 10.76
C PHE A 813 9.51 -6.27 11.59
N LEU A 814 8.98 -5.05 11.69
CA LEU A 814 9.37 -4.10 12.74
C LEU A 814 8.93 -4.71 14.08
N LYS A 815 9.83 -4.72 15.06
CA LYS A 815 9.56 -5.22 16.41
C LYS A 815 8.96 -4.12 17.27
#